data_AF-A0A222ENV8-F1
#
_entry.id   AF-A0A222ENV8-F1
#
_cell.length_a   1.000
_cell.length_b   1.000
_cell.length_c   1.000
_cell.angle_alpha   90.00
_cell.angle_beta   90.00
_cell.angle_gamma   90.00
#
_symmetry.space_group_name_H-M   'P 1'
#
loop_
_entity.id
_entity.type
_entity.pdbx_description
1 polymer ?
#
loop_
_entity_poly.entity_id
_entity_poly.type
_entity_poly.pdbx_seq_one_letter_code
_entity_poly.pdbx_strand_id
1 'polypeptide(L)'
;MKKVNYAIEAQRFYDAVGGKDNIDNYLHCVTRLRFNIKDKEKVNISAIKESPIAKGTNWTQNQLQIILGTGVVESVYAEVQKIYNKTEKTSTEDLQKSKKESFEEFKLKAKESKEAIRNRGGKFAWIQLSMKALGDIFLPIVPAIVAAGLAMGFAALFQNIFHYDTESLLGKILDIITKTAFSSLSVLVCWSTVKKFGGSPVLGIIVGLMLISPLLPDKGSIATWNAQQDFASSFDASKFDGKDMQTVWKEATGLGWMTNPVVPIKLWIIPITGYQGSVLPALVIGIGVAYLEKWIKTWMPKAVNIIFTPFLTIVVSLLVALFVLGPILLMVEEGILIATQAILSIPFGFGTGLIAGILQAIVITGCHQILQGLEMQLVIKGNTPDAAGHLSGSIFNAIWTASIISQGGAAMAVAIKAKSKQQRNLGISSATSTFFGITEPAIFGVNLPAIKPFIFASVGGFVGGLFAGIFSVTCKGMGVTVIPGLILYTNDIKNLLLMIALNVISFGVAFSLTFFFYWEAGRKVTQKALDAFNKKINEFKVKLSNIKNQVSEVKSEVILKRMEIRLEKLHKKEDKLKEDKLKYDNYLIEVKELRAKDKAEALKLKQEKSDHKKMINDLKSDPIKWKEYKEKIKQESKSK
;
A
#
# COMPACT_ATOMS: atom_id res chain seq x y z
N MET A 1 -8.56 -42.89 -26.29
CA MET A 1 -9.64 -41.95 -25.94
C MET A 1 -9.30 -40.58 -26.53
N LYS A 2 -10.19 -39.96 -27.32
CA LYS A 2 -9.98 -38.60 -27.85
C LYS A 2 -9.81 -37.63 -26.66
N LYS A 3 -8.77 -36.79 -26.66
CA LYS A 3 -8.60 -35.70 -25.67
C LYS A 3 -9.80 -34.77 -25.81
N VAL A 4 -10.66 -34.72 -24.79
CA VAL A 4 -11.79 -33.79 -24.75
C VAL A 4 -11.26 -32.37 -24.53
N ASN A 5 -11.70 -31.42 -25.34
CA ASN A 5 -11.34 -30.01 -25.18
C ASN A 5 -12.41 -29.29 -24.35
N TYR A 6 -12.09 -29.02 -23.07
CA TYR A 6 -13.04 -28.39 -22.14
C TYR A 6 -13.48 -26.98 -22.54
N ALA A 7 -12.69 -26.24 -23.32
CA ALA A 7 -13.07 -24.91 -23.79
C ALA A 7 -14.22 -24.98 -24.82
N ILE A 8 -14.22 -25.99 -25.68
CA ILE A 8 -15.29 -26.21 -26.67
C ILE A 8 -16.58 -26.62 -25.96
N GLU A 9 -16.49 -27.52 -25.00
CA GLU A 9 -17.66 -27.98 -24.24
C GLU A 9 -18.23 -26.88 -23.34
N ALA A 10 -17.38 -26.05 -22.73
CA ALA A 10 -17.81 -24.87 -21.99
C ALA A 10 -18.56 -23.86 -22.88
N GLN A 11 -18.07 -23.62 -24.09
CA GLN A 11 -18.75 -22.77 -25.07
C GLN A 11 -20.10 -23.37 -25.49
N ARG A 12 -20.14 -24.67 -25.80
CA ARG A 12 -21.38 -25.41 -26.09
C ARG A 12 -22.40 -25.24 -24.97
N PHE A 13 -22.01 -25.44 -23.72
CA PHE A 13 -22.92 -25.29 -22.58
C PHE A 13 -23.39 -23.84 -22.40
N TYR A 14 -22.50 -22.86 -22.55
CA TYR A 14 -22.84 -21.44 -22.44
C TYR A 14 -23.84 -21.01 -23.53
N ASP A 15 -23.63 -21.42 -24.77
CA ASP A 15 -24.53 -21.11 -25.88
C ASP A 15 -25.86 -21.85 -25.76
N ALA A 16 -25.83 -23.12 -25.34
CA ALA A 16 -27.02 -23.93 -25.16
C ALA A 16 -27.94 -23.41 -24.06
N VAL A 17 -27.44 -22.65 -23.07
CA VAL A 17 -28.29 -22.03 -22.05
C VAL A 17 -28.79 -20.63 -22.43
N GLY A 18 -28.53 -20.17 -23.66
CA GLY A 18 -28.97 -18.86 -24.16
C GLY A 18 -28.00 -17.71 -23.85
N GLY A 19 -26.76 -18.02 -23.46
CA GLY A 19 -25.70 -17.04 -23.23
C GLY A 19 -25.98 -16.05 -22.09
N LYS A 20 -25.27 -14.91 -22.09
CA LYS A 20 -25.31 -13.89 -21.04
C LYS A 20 -26.72 -13.37 -20.75
N ASP A 21 -27.54 -13.19 -21.78
CA ASP A 21 -28.85 -12.58 -21.62
C ASP A 21 -29.81 -13.48 -20.82
N ASN A 22 -29.55 -14.79 -20.83
CA ASN A 22 -30.37 -15.78 -20.17
C ASN A 22 -29.77 -16.35 -18.87
N ILE A 23 -28.47 -16.19 -18.65
CA ILE A 23 -27.80 -16.60 -17.40
C ILE A 23 -27.92 -15.48 -16.36
N ASP A 24 -28.52 -15.79 -15.20
CA ASP A 24 -28.53 -14.91 -14.04
C ASP A 24 -27.26 -15.08 -13.20
N ASN A 25 -26.92 -16.33 -12.87
CA ASN A 25 -25.65 -16.70 -12.26
C ASN A 25 -25.24 -18.13 -12.64
N TYR A 26 -24.00 -18.50 -12.33
CA TYR A 26 -23.51 -19.86 -12.50
C TYR A 26 -22.59 -20.25 -11.34
N LEU A 27 -22.61 -21.52 -10.97
CA LEU A 27 -21.79 -22.09 -9.90
C LEU A 27 -21.53 -23.57 -10.18
N HIS A 28 -20.66 -24.20 -9.39
CA HIS A 28 -20.43 -25.64 -9.51
C HIS A 28 -20.29 -26.30 -8.15
N CYS A 29 -20.58 -27.60 -8.11
CA CYS A 29 -20.27 -28.46 -6.97
C CYS A 29 -19.31 -29.58 -7.41
N VAL A 30 -19.12 -30.57 -6.55
CA VAL A 30 -18.15 -31.67 -6.75
C VAL A 30 -18.39 -32.45 -8.06
N THR A 31 -19.65 -32.56 -8.53
CA THR A 31 -20.01 -33.36 -9.71
C THR A 31 -20.87 -32.65 -10.75
N ARG A 32 -21.33 -31.42 -10.49
CA ARG A 32 -22.29 -30.72 -11.37
C ARG A 32 -21.91 -29.26 -11.61
N LEU A 33 -22.10 -28.83 -12.85
CA LEU A 33 -22.12 -27.42 -13.25
C LEU A 33 -23.55 -26.91 -13.22
N ARG A 34 -23.79 -25.73 -12.66
CA ARG A 34 -25.13 -25.18 -12.43
C ARG A 34 -25.26 -23.79 -13.04
N PHE A 35 -26.34 -23.57 -13.78
CA PHE A 35 -26.72 -22.25 -14.30
C PHE A 35 -28.08 -21.87 -13.75
N ASN A 36 -28.19 -20.70 -13.12
CA ASN A 36 -29.49 -20.08 -12.85
C ASN A 36 -29.93 -19.34 -14.12
N ILE A 37 -31.09 -19.72 -14.64
CA ILE A 37 -31.60 -19.31 -15.94
C ILE A 37 -32.83 -18.42 -15.77
N LYS A 38 -32.91 -17.33 -16.53
CA LYS A 38 -34.06 -16.39 -16.50
C LYS A 38 -35.25 -16.93 -17.28
N ASP A 39 -35.00 -17.51 -18.45
CA ASP A 39 -36.00 -18.04 -19.37
C ASP A 39 -35.62 -19.46 -19.82
N LYS A 40 -36.46 -20.44 -19.46
CA LYS A 40 -36.20 -21.84 -19.75
C LYS A 40 -36.38 -22.20 -21.22
N GLU A 41 -37.18 -21.43 -21.98
CA GLU A 41 -37.47 -21.74 -23.39
C GLU A 41 -36.26 -21.51 -24.28
N LYS A 42 -35.33 -20.64 -23.86
CA LYS A 42 -34.07 -20.37 -24.54
C LYS A 42 -33.00 -21.44 -24.30
N VAL A 43 -33.29 -22.48 -23.51
CA VAL A 43 -32.33 -23.54 -23.19
C VAL A 43 -32.46 -24.73 -24.13
N ASN A 44 -31.41 -24.99 -24.91
CA ASN A 44 -31.29 -26.16 -25.76
C ASN A 44 -30.69 -27.36 -25.01
N ILE A 45 -31.55 -28.16 -24.36
CA ILE A 45 -31.13 -29.35 -23.60
C ILE A 45 -30.49 -30.42 -24.51
N SER A 46 -30.95 -30.54 -25.77
CA SER A 46 -30.42 -31.53 -26.72
C SER A 46 -28.95 -31.29 -27.02
N ALA A 47 -28.56 -30.03 -27.26
CA ALA A 47 -27.18 -29.64 -27.49
C ALA A 47 -26.25 -29.96 -26.30
N ILE A 48 -26.79 -29.91 -25.07
CA ILE A 48 -26.06 -30.27 -23.84
C ILE A 48 -25.86 -31.78 -23.75
N LYS A 49 -26.88 -32.59 -24.10
CA LYS A 49 -26.82 -34.06 -24.06
C LYS A 49 -25.90 -34.67 -25.12
N GLU A 50 -25.67 -33.97 -26.22
CA GLU A 50 -24.68 -34.36 -27.25
C GLU A 50 -23.23 -34.26 -26.79
N SER A 51 -22.97 -33.58 -25.66
CA SER A 51 -21.62 -33.43 -25.14
C SER A 51 -21.05 -34.77 -24.67
N PRO A 52 -19.83 -35.15 -25.08
CA PRO A 52 -19.18 -36.40 -24.66
C PRO A 52 -18.86 -36.46 -23.16
N ILE A 53 -19.00 -35.35 -22.43
CA ILE A 53 -18.74 -35.25 -20.99
C ILE A 53 -20.00 -35.01 -20.15
N ALA A 54 -21.15 -34.76 -20.77
CA ALA A 54 -22.41 -34.60 -20.07
C ALA A 54 -23.03 -35.99 -19.77
N LYS A 55 -23.04 -36.37 -18.50
CA LYS A 55 -23.67 -37.61 -18.03
C LYS A 55 -25.18 -37.48 -17.83
N GLY A 56 -25.69 -36.25 -17.83
CA GLY A 56 -27.12 -35.96 -17.69
C GLY A 56 -27.38 -34.51 -17.33
N THR A 57 -28.64 -34.12 -17.38
CA THR A 57 -29.12 -32.81 -16.94
C THR A 57 -30.28 -32.99 -15.96
N ASN A 58 -30.39 -32.08 -14.99
CA ASN A 58 -31.51 -32.03 -14.07
C ASN A 58 -31.94 -30.58 -13.85
N TRP A 59 -33.23 -30.35 -13.59
CA TRP A 59 -33.77 -29.04 -13.29
C TRP A 59 -34.17 -28.93 -11.82
N THR A 60 -33.92 -27.77 -11.22
CA THR A 60 -34.42 -27.42 -9.89
C THR A 60 -34.88 -25.99 -9.93
N GLN A 61 -36.21 -25.77 -9.95
CA GLN A 61 -36.79 -24.44 -10.21
C GLN A 61 -36.19 -23.82 -11.48
N ASN A 62 -35.50 -22.69 -11.37
CA ASN A 62 -34.86 -21.99 -12.48
C ASN A 62 -33.38 -22.35 -12.67
N GLN A 63 -32.87 -23.34 -11.94
CA GLN A 63 -31.49 -23.80 -12.05
C GLN A 63 -31.38 -25.07 -12.90
N LEU A 64 -30.62 -24.98 -14.00
CA LEU A 64 -30.18 -26.12 -14.78
C LEU A 64 -28.90 -26.71 -14.18
N GLN A 65 -28.90 -28.00 -13.87
CA GLN A 65 -27.72 -28.74 -13.40
C GLN A 65 -27.23 -29.72 -14.47
N ILE A 66 -26.00 -29.54 -14.93
CA ILE A 66 -25.31 -30.43 -15.88
C ILE A 66 -24.38 -31.34 -15.08
N ILE A 67 -24.56 -32.66 -15.17
CA ILE A 67 -23.78 -33.66 -14.45
C ILE A 67 -22.55 -34.02 -15.28
N LEU A 68 -21.35 -33.68 -14.81
CA LEU A 68 -20.08 -33.91 -15.53
C LEU A 68 -19.17 -34.91 -14.79
N GLY A 69 -19.32 -35.03 -13.47
CA GLY A 69 -18.52 -35.92 -12.61
C GLY A 69 -17.29 -35.26 -11.99
N THR A 70 -16.71 -35.92 -10.98
CA THR A 70 -15.60 -35.38 -10.18
C THR A 70 -14.35 -35.12 -11.01
N GLY A 71 -13.74 -33.94 -10.86
CA GLY A 71 -12.51 -33.51 -11.55
C GLY A 71 -12.73 -32.85 -12.92
N VAL A 72 -13.80 -33.20 -13.66
CA VAL A 72 -14.12 -32.58 -14.96
C VAL A 72 -14.83 -31.24 -14.80
N VAL A 73 -15.75 -31.16 -13.83
CA VAL A 73 -16.57 -29.96 -13.57
C VAL A 73 -15.72 -28.71 -13.36
N GLU A 74 -14.64 -28.81 -12.58
CA GLU A 74 -13.79 -27.66 -12.23
C GLU A 74 -13.07 -27.10 -13.47
N SER A 75 -12.63 -27.98 -14.37
CA SER A 75 -12.00 -27.59 -15.64
C SER A 75 -12.98 -26.90 -16.58
N VAL A 76 -14.20 -27.42 -16.70
CA VAL A 76 -15.26 -26.81 -17.54
C VAL A 76 -15.74 -25.48 -16.94
N TYR A 77 -15.91 -25.41 -15.62
CA TYR A 77 -16.32 -24.19 -14.93
C TYR A 77 -15.30 -23.06 -15.14
N ALA A 78 -14.00 -23.36 -15.06
CA ALA A 78 -12.94 -22.37 -15.31
C ALA A 78 -13.01 -21.78 -16.74
N GLU A 79 -13.39 -22.58 -17.74
CA GLU A 79 -13.57 -22.12 -19.12
C GLU A 79 -14.87 -21.31 -19.29
N VAL A 80 -15.98 -21.73 -18.68
CA VAL A 80 -17.24 -20.95 -18.64
C VAL A 80 -17.00 -19.58 -18.01
N GLN A 81 -16.23 -19.51 -16.93
CA GLN A 81 -15.87 -18.25 -16.29
C GLN A 81 -15.07 -17.31 -17.21
N LYS A 82 -14.17 -17.86 -18.04
CA LYS A 82 -13.43 -17.06 -19.04
C LYS A 82 -14.36 -16.50 -20.11
N ILE A 83 -15.31 -17.30 -20.59
CA ILE A 83 -16.30 -16.91 -21.59
C ILE A 83 -17.20 -15.80 -21.04
N TYR A 84 -17.77 -16.01 -19.85
CA TYR A 84 -18.67 -15.06 -19.20
C TYR A 84 -18.01 -13.69 -18.94
N ASN A 85 -16.79 -13.69 -18.40
CA ASN A 85 -16.04 -12.45 -18.09
C ASN A 85 -15.57 -11.69 -19.34
N LYS A 86 -15.45 -12.37 -20.49
CA LYS A 86 -15.11 -11.72 -21.77
C LYS A 86 -16.27 -10.88 -22.30
N THR A 87 -17.51 -11.32 -22.03
CA THR A 87 -18.78 -10.70 -22.46
C THR A 87 -19.29 -9.62 -21.48
N GLU A 88 -18.72 -9.51 -20.28
CA GLU A 88 -19.03 -8.46 -19.29
C GLU A 88 -18.46 -7.09 -19.66
N LYS A 89 -17.49 -7.01 -20.58
CA LYS A 89 -16.77 -5.79 -20.96
C LYS A 89 -17.55 -4.79 -21.82
N THR A 90 -18.84 -4.98 -22.07
CA THR A 90 -19.55 -4.23 -23.14
C THR A 90 -20.86 -3.55 -22.72
N SER A 91 -21.21 -3.41 -21.43
CA SER A 91 -22.59 -2.96 -21.09
C SER A 91 -22.77 -2.06 -19.87
N THR A 92 -21.75 -1.39 -19.34
CA THR A 92 -21.93 -0.41 -18.24
C THR A 92 -20.71 0.51 -18.16
N GLU A 93 -20.53 1.36 -19.17
CA GLU A 93 -19.25 2.01 -19.40
C GLU A 93 -19.06 3.40 -18.78
N ASP A 94 -20.07 4.16 -18.37
CA ASP A 94 -19.80 5.60 -18.19
C ASP A 94 -19.54 6.12 -16.76
N LEU A 95 -19.86 5.35 -15.71
CA LEU A 95 -19.56 5.76 -14.32
C LEU A 95 -18.55 4.86 -13.58
N GLN A 96 -18.38 3.60 -14.01
CA GLN A 96 -17.39 2.69 -13.44
C GLN A 96 -16.02 2.76 -14.14
N LYS A 97 -15.92 3.29 -15.37
CA LYS A 97 -14.65 3.42 -16.11
C LYS A 97 -13.62 4.24 -15.34
N SER A 98 -13.97 5.40 -14.79
CA SER A 98 -12.95 6.27 -14.17
C SER A 98 -12.29 5.67 -12.92
N LYS A 99 -13.05 4.93 -12.09
CA LYS A 99 -12.52 4.27 -10.87
C LYS A 99 -11.81 2.93 -11.17
N LYS A 100 -12.35 2.09 -12.07
CA LYS A 100 -11.70 0.82 -12.45
C LYS A 100 -10.47 1.03 -13.34
N GLU A 101 -10.49 2.01 -14.25
CA GLU A 101 -9.32 2.32 -15.08
C GLU A 101 -8.16 2.83 -14.21
N SER A 102 -8.39 3.76 -13.28
CA SER A 102 -7.34 4.25 -12.38
C SER A 102 -6.67 3.12 -11.57
N PHE A 103 -7.47 2.18 -11.03
CA PHE A 103 -6.95 1.10 -10.19
C PHE A 103 -6.31 -0.05 -10.96
N GLU A 104 -6.88 -0.46 -12.11
CA GLU A 104 -6.27 -1.45 -12.98
C GLU A 104 -5.04 -0.88 -13.71
N GLU A 105 -5.02 0.41 -14.07
CA GLU A 105 -3.84 1.11 -14.58
C GLU A 105 -2.74 1.20 -13.52
N PHE A 106 -3.09 1.43 -12.25
CA PHE A 106 -2.15 1.36 -11.13
C PHE A 106 -1.57 -0.06 -10.97
N LYS A 107 -2.39 -1.12 -11.03
CA LYS A 107 -1.92 -2.52 -11.03
C LYS A 107 -1.05 -2.86 -12.24
N LEU A 108 -1.39 -2.33 -13.41
CA LEU A 108 -0.65 -2.56 -14.65
C LEU A 108 0.74 -1.94 -14.56
N LYS A 109 0.87 -0.73 -13.98
CA LYS A 109 2.16 -0.10 -13.69
C LYS A 109 2.96 -0.81 -12.61
N ALA A 110 2.30 -1.35 -11.58
CA ALA A 110 2.96 -2.26 -10.62
C ALA A 110 3.48 -3.52 -11.32
N LYS A 111 2.81 -4.01 -12.37
CA LYS A 111 3.29 -5.11 -13.23
C LYS A 111 4.38 -4.69 -14.23
N GLU A 112 4.31 -3.55 -14.89
CA GLU A 112 5.36 -3.05 -15.80
C GLU A 112 6.65 -2.71 -15.04
N SER A 113 6.50 -2.17 -13.83
CA SER A 113 7.56 -2.05 -12.82
C SER A 113 8.22 -3.40 -12.51
N LYS A 114 7.49 -4.53 -12.56
CA LYS A 114 8.06 -5.89 -12.37
C LYS A 114 9.07 -6.24 -13.45
N GLU A 115 8.83 -5.84 -14.70
CA GLU A 115 9.74 -6.10 -15.82
C GLU A 115 10.89 -5.09 -15.88
N ALA A 116 10.66 -3.84 -15.48
CA ALA A 116 11.69 -2.81 -15.40
C ALA A 116 12.66 -3.04 -14.21
N ILE A 117 12.15 -3.45 -13.05
CA ILE A 117 12.94 -3.73 -11.83
C ILE A 117 13.69 -5.06 -11.93
N ARG A 118 13.10 -6.11 -12.54
CA ARG A 118 13.83 -7.36 -12.85
C ARG A 118 15.05 -7.10 -13.75
N ASN A 119 15.02 -5.99 -14.50
CA ASN A 119 16.11 -5.50 -15.33
C ASN A 119 17.01 -4.46 -14.62
N ARG A 120 16.82 -4.14 -13.34
CA ARG A 120 17.76 -3.32 -12.56
C ARG A 120 18.37 -4.20 -11.46
N GLY A 121 19.48 -4.86 -11.77
CA GLY A 121 20.36 -5.40 -10.72
C GLY A 121 21.08 -4.23 -10.06
N GLY A 122 20.84 -4.02 -8.76
CA GLY A 122 21.64 -3.16 -7.89
C GLY A 122 21.49 -3.60 -6.43
N LYS A 123 22.37 -3.13 -5.54
CA LYS A 123 22.25 -3.29 -4.06
C LYS A 123 20.91 -2.83 -3.48
N PHE A 124 20.15 -2.00 -4.21
CA PHE A 124 18.81 -1.54 -3.84
C PHE A 124 17.67 -2.42 -4.41
N ALA A 125 17.97 -3.42 -5.23
CA ALA A 125 16.97 -4.28 -5.86
C ALA A 125 16.19 -5.11 -4.83
N TRP A 126 16.83 -5.57 -3.75
CA TRP A 126 16.13 -6.30 -2.69
C TRP A 126 15.16 -5.40 -1.90
N ILE A 127 15.53 -4.13 -1.67
CA ILE A 127 14.64 -3.11 -1.08
C ILE A 127 13.47 -2.88 -2.02
N GLN A 128 13.72 -2.70 -3.32
CA GLN A 128 12.67 -2.53 -4.34
C GLN A 128 11.75 -3.76 -4.47
N LEU A 129 12.29 -4.98 -4.39
CA LEU A 129 11.49 -6.22 -4.39
C LEU A 129 10.64 -6.34 -3.12
N SER A 130 11.17 -5.96 -1.97
CA SER A 130 10.43 -5.96 -0.69
C SER A 130 9.34 -4.90 -0.70
N MET A 131 9.64 -3.70 -1.18
CA MET A 131 8.66 -2.61 -1.39
C MET A 131 7.55 -3.01 -2.35
N LYS A 132 7.89 -3.75 -3.41
CA LYS A 132 6.90 -4.28 -4.34
C LYS A 132 6.01 -5.31 -3.67
N ALA A 133 6.58 -6.21 -2.87
CA ALA A 133 5.80 -7.20 -2.14
C ALA A 133 4.81 -6.50 -1.19
N LEU A 134 5.24 -5.44 -0.50
CA LEU A 134 4.37 -4.60 0.33
C LEU A 134 3.31 -3.88 -0.50
N GLY A 135 3.68 -3.25 -1.62
CA GLY A 135 2.73 -2.62 -2.52
C GLY A 135 1.68 -3.58 -3.06
N ASP A 136 2.06 -4.83 -3.40
CA ASP A 136 1.13 -5.86 -3.86
C ASP A 136 0.15 -6.31 -2.74
N ILE A 137 0.54 -6.18 -1.47
CA ILE A 137 -0.30 -6.48 -0.30
C ILE A 137 -1.24 -5.32 0.02
N PHE A 138 -0.76 -4.08 -0.03
CA PHE A 138 -1.54 -2.91 0.33
C PHE A 138 -2.47 -2.43 -0.77
N LEU A 139 -2.09 -2.58 -2.03
CA LEU A 139 -2.85 -2.05 -3.16
C LEU A 139 -4.32 -2.50 -3.18
N PRO A 140 -4.67 -3.78 -2.97
CA PRO A 140 -6.06 -4.22 -2.83
C PRO A 140 -6.85 -3.51 -1.72
N ILE A 141 -6.16 -2.97 -0.71
CA ILE A 141 -6.72 -2.41 0.52
C ILE A 141 -6.87 -0.88 0.41
N VAL A 142 -6.02 -0.21 -0.37
CA VAL A 142 -5.97 1.26 -0.51
C VAL A 142 -7.35 1.90 -0.71
N PRO A 143 -8.24 1.44 -1.61
CA PRO A 143 -9.53 2.09 -1.82
C PRO A 143 -10.40 2.17 -0.56
N ALA A 144 -10.36 1.14 0.30
CA ALA A 144 -11.13 1.10 1.54
C ALA A 144 -10.56 2.07 2.58
N ILE A 145 -9.23 2.12 2.72
CA ILE A 145 -8.54 3.03 3.63
C ILE A 145 -8.75 4.48 3.20
N VAL A 146 -8.66 4.77 1.90
CA VAL A 146 -8.94 6.10 1.33
C VAL A 146 -10.36 6.55 1.64
N ALA A 147 -11.35 5.67 1.43
CA ALA A 147 -12.75 6.00 1.68
C ALA A 147 -12.99 6.29 3.18
N ALA A 148 -12.42 5.48 4.07
CA ALA A 148 -12.53 5.69 5.51
C ALA A 148 -11.81 6.96 5.99
N GLY A 149 -10.63 7.28 5.43
CA GLY A 149 -9.90 8.50 5.73
C GLY A 149 -10.66 9.77 5.31
N LEU A 150 -11.24 9.76 4.10
CA LEU A 150 -12.12 10.83 3.64
C LEU A 150 -13.36 10.95 4.53
N ALA A 151 -13.99 9.83 4.87
CA ALA A 151 -15.14 9.82 5.77
C ALA A 151 -14.80 10.39 7.14
N MET A 152 -13.61 10.10 7.71
CA MET A 152 -13.14 10.71 8.96
C MET A 152 -13.04 12.22 8.85
N GLY A 153 -12.47 12.73 7.76
CA GLY A 153 -12.38 14.18 7.52
C GLY A 153 -13.75 14.84 7.43
N PHE A 154 -14.71 14.20 6.73
CA PHE A 154 -16.08 14.68 6.65
C PHE A 154 -16.81 14.60 7.99
N ALA A 155 -16.64 13.52 8.76
CA ALA A 155 -17.24 13.37 10.08
C ALA A 155 -16.73 14.45 11.05
N ALA A 156 -15.43 14.77 10.99
CA ALA A 156 -14.83 15.85 11.77
C ALA A 156 -15.40 17.23 11.37
N LEU A 157 -15.53 17.51 10.06
CA LEU A 157 -16.21 18.74 9.59
C LEU A 157 -17.65 18.81 10.08
N PHE A 158 -18.37 17.70 9.95
CA PHE A 158 -19.77 17.61 10.35
C PHE A 158 -19.93 17.85 11.86
N GLN A 159 -19.01 17.31 12.67
CA GLN A 159 -18.99 17.54 14.12
C GLN A 159 -18.68 19.00 14.45
N ASN A 160 -17.72 19.62 13.76
CA ASN A 160 -17.35 21.01 13.96
C ASN A 160 -18.47 21.99 13.57
N ILE A 161 -19.23 21.70 12.51
CA ILE A 161 -20.34 22.57 12.08
C ILE A 161 -21.58 22.36 12.97
N PHE A 162 -22.01 21.12 13.15
CA PHE A 162 -23.30 20.82 13.77
C PHE A 162 -23.22 20.58 15.28
N HIS A 163 -22.01 20.50 15.86
CA HIS A 163 -21.78 20.31 17.29
C HIS A 163 -22.57 19.12 17.87
N TYR A 164 -22.77 18.07 17.07
CA TYR A 164 -23.55 16.91 17.47
C TYR A 164 -22.79 16.08 18.53
N ASP A 165 -23.53 15.46 19.44
CA ASP A 165 -22.94 14.57 20.45
C ASP A 165 -22.40 13.29 19.80
N THR A 166 -21.12 12.99 19.99
CA THR A 166 -20.46 11.79 19.46
C THR A 166 -21.09 10.49 19.98
N GLU A 167 -21.75 10.53 21.13
CA GLU A 167 -22.46 9.38 21.72
C GLU A 167 -23.87 9.15 21.15
N SER A 168 -24.38 10.11 20.37
CA SER A 168 -25.68 10.00 19.70
C SER A 168 -25.71 8.86 18.69
N LEU A 169 -26.92 8.46 18.26
CA LEU A 169 -27.08 7.48 17.18
C LEU A 169 -26.30 7.89 15.91
N LEU A 170 -26.34 9.17 15.56
CA LEU A 170 -25.62 9.70 14.41
C LEU A 170 -24.11 9.59 14.59
N GLY A 171 -23.58 9.96 15.77
CA GLY A 171 -22.17 9.83 16.09
C GLY A 171 -21.68 8.38 16.01
N LYS A 172 -22.45 7.43 16.54
CA LYS A 172 -22.16 5.99 16.43
C LYS A 172 -22.17 5.49 14.99
N ILE A 173 -23.12 5.92 14.17
CA ILE A 173 -23.16 5.56 12.73
C ILE A 173 -21.92 6.12 12.01
N LEU A 174 -21.56 7.37 12.28
CA LEU A 174 -20.37 8.00 11.69
C LEU A 174 -19.10 7.29 12.16
N ASP A 175 -18.99 6.93 13.43
CA ASP A 175 -17.87 6.14 13.97
C ASP A 175 -17.74 4.78 13.28
N ILE A 176 -18.85 4.07 13.04
CA ILE A 176 -18.83 2.81 12.28
C ILE A 176 -18.29 3.04 10.87
N ILE A 177 -18.78 4.06 10.16
CA ILE A 177 -18.35 4.36 8.78
C ILE A 177 -16.85 4.71 8.74
N THR A 178 -16.38 5.46 9.73
CA THR A 178 -15.04 6.05 9.73
C THR A 178 -13.97 5.12 10.30
N LYS A 179 -14.27 4.40 11.38
CA LYS A 179 -13.28 3.59 12.13
C LYS A 179 -13.20 2.14 11.67
N THR A 180 -14.22 1.59 11.01
CA THR A 180 -14.26 0.14 10.69
C THR A 180 -13.08 -0.31 9.81
N ALA A 181 -12.77 0.43 8.74
CA ALA A 181 -11.70 0.01 7.82
C ALA A 181 -10.32 0.06 8.48
N PHE A 182 -10.06 1.07 9.31
CA PHE A 182 -8.82 1.19 10.07
C PHE A 182 -8.75 0.15 11.18
N SER A 183 -9.79 -0.01 11.98
CA SER A 183 -9.84 -1.03 13.05
C SER A 183 -9.66 -2.45 12.51
N SER A 184 -10.19 -2.70 11.30
CA SER A 184 -10.09 -4.00 10.59
C SER A 184 -8.85 -4.13 9.71
N LEU A 185 -7.90 -3.19 9.77
CA LEU A 185 -6.75 -3.18 8.86
C LEU A 185 -5.89 -4.45 8.98
N SER A 186 -5.75 -4.99 10.19
CA SER A 186 -5.12 -6.30 10.43
C SER A 186 -5.76 -7.43 9.61
N VAL A 187 -7.10 -7.44 9.51
CA VAL A 187 -7.83 -8.45 8.72
C VAL A 187 -7.53 -8.30 7.24
N LEU A 188 -7.59 -7.07 6.74
CA LEU A 188 -7.36 -6.75 5.33
C LEU A 188 -5.91 -7.09 4.92
N VAL A 189 -4.94 -6.75 5.77
CA VAL A 189 -3.52 -7.05 5.56
C VAL A 189 -3.27 -8.55 5.61
N CYS A 190 -3.82 -9.27 6.60
CA CYS A 190 -3.65 -10.71 6.72
C CYS A 190 -4.23 -11.45 5.50
N TRP A 191 -5.47 -11.11 5.10
CA TRP A 191 -6.11 -11.63 3.89
C TRP A 191 -5.26 -11.41 2.65
N SER A 192 -4.82 -10.17 2.41
CA SER A 192 -4.06 -9.81 1.22
C SER A 192 -2.69 -10.47 1.21
N THR A 193 -2.04 -10.58 2.38
CA THR A 193 -0.77 -11.27 2.57
C THR A 193 -0.89 -12.76 2.27
N VAL A 194 -1.86 -13.45 2.88
CA VAL A 194 -2.05 -14.88 2.66
C VAL A 194 -2.32 -15.16 1.18
N LYS A 195 -3.17 -14.35 0.54
CA LYS A 195 -3.43 -14.41 -0.89
C LYS A 195 -2.17 -14.20 -1.72
N LYS A 196 -1.34 -13.21 -1.37
CA LYS A 196 -0.07 -12.90 -2.05
C LYS A 196 0.92 -14.06 -2.01
N PHE A 197 1.04 -14.72 -0.85
CA PHE A 197 1.92 -15.86 -0.67
C PHE A 197 1.29 -17.18 -1.10
N GLY A 198 0.07 -17.18 -1.65
CA GLY A 198 -0.58 -18.36 -2.25
C GLY A 198 -1.17 -19.34 -1.23
N GLY A 199 -1.52 -18.86 -0.03
CA GLY A 199 -2.39 -19.57 0.90
C GLY A 199 -3.87 -19.27 0.64
N SER A 200 -4.76 -19.85 1.45
CA SER A 200 -6.20 -19.65 1.42
C SER A 200 -6.58 -18.27 1.97
N PRO A 201 -7.12 -17.36 1.14
CA PRO A 201 -7.47 -16.02 1.61
C PRO A 201 -8.50 -16.02 2.75
N VAL A 202 -9.39 -17.02 2.78
CA VAL A 202 -10.39 -17.18 3.85
C VAL A 202 -9.70 -17.45 5.19
N LEU A 203 -8.65 -18.29 5.23
CA LEU A 203 -7.88 -18.51 6.45
C LEU A 203 -7.18 -17.23 6.91
N GLY A 204 -6.68 -16.42 5.97
CA GLY A 204 -6.14 -15.09 6.28
C GLY A 204 -7.17 -14.16 6.93
N ILE A 205 -8.41 -14.15 6.44
CA ILE A 205 -9.50 -13.38 7.05
C ILE A 205 -9.78 -13.88 8.47
N ILE A 206 -9.95 -15.19 8.66
CA ILE A 206 -10.28 -15.76 9.97
C ILE A 206 -9.17 -15.48 10.98
N VAL A 207 -7.91 -15.73 10.62
CA VAL A 207 -6.78 -15.43 11.51
C VAL A 207 -6.69 -13.93 11.78
N GLY A 208 -6.89 -13.08 10.77
CA GLY A 208 -6.95 -11.64 10.94
C GLY A 208 -8.04 -11.19 11.93
N LEU A 209 -9.24 -11.79 11.86
CA LEU A 209 -10.33 -11.53 12.80
C LEU A 209 -9.99 -11.96 14.23
N MET A 210 -9.24 -13.07 14.39
CA MET A 210 -8.77 -13.49 15.70
C MET A 210 -7.80 -12.47 16.32
N LEU A 211 -6.94 -11.84 15.51
CA LEU A 211 -6.00 -10.81 15.98
C LEU A 211 -6.68 -9.53 16.47
N ILE A 212 -7.89 -9.26 15.98
CA ILE A 212 -8.68 -8.09 16.36
C ILE A 212 -9.92 -8.46 17.17
N SER A 213 -9.95 -9.68 17.71
CA SER A 213 -11.08 -10.19 18.49
C SER A 213 -11.46 -9.19 19.58
N PRO A 214 -12.75 -8.88 19.78
CA PRO A 214 -13.20 -8.05 20.90
C PRO A 214 -12.83 -8.62 22.28
N LEU A 215 -12.48 -9.91 22.35
CA LEU A 215 -11.99 -10.56 23.56
C LEU A 215 -10.55 -10.15 23.92
N LEU A 216 -9.81 -9.57 22.96
CA LEU A 216 -8.46 -9.08 23.18
C LEU A 216 -8.50 -7.57 23.48
N PRO A 217 -7.87 -7.12 24.58
CA PRO A 217 -7.81 -5.70 24.92
C PRO A 217 -7.19 -4.89 23.79
N ASP A 218 -7.90 -3.87 23.32
CA ASP A 218 -7.42 -2.95 22.30
C ASP A 218 -6.28 -2.07 22.85
N LYS A 219 -5.21 -1.90 22.07
CA LYS A 219 -4.04 -1.11 22.48
C LYS A 219 -4.37 0.37 22.69
N GLY A 220 -5.25 0.92 21.86
CA GLY A 220 -5.72 2.30 22.01
C GLY A 220 -6.45 2.48 23.33
N SER A 221 -7.35 1.57 23.66
CA SER A 221 -8.09 1.57 24.94
C SER A 221 -7.18 1.39 26.16
N ILE A 222 -6.16 0.52 26.08
CA ILE A 222 -5.14 0.39 27.13
C ILE A 222 -4.38 1.70 27.32
N ALA A 223 -3.97 2.36 26.23
CA ALA A 223 -3.24 3.63 26.29
C ALA A 223 -4.10 4.73 26.92
N THR A 224 -5.38 4.82 26.52
CA THR A 224 -6.33 5.75 27.13
C THR A 224 -6.53 5.45 28.62
N TRP A 225 -6.57 4.16 29.01
CA TRP A 225 -6.79 3.77 30.40
C TRP A 225 -5.62 4.17 31.27
N ASN A 226 -4.40 3.87 30.84
CA ASN A 226 -3.19 4.27 31.57
C ASN A 226 -3.12 5.80 31.70
N ALA A 227 -3.40 6.54 30.63
CA ALA A 227 -3.38 7.99 30.66
C ALA A 227 -4.49 8.59 31.56
N GLN A 228 -5.67 7.95 31.62
CA GLN A 228 -6.73 8.32 32.55
C GLN A 228 -6.30 8.12 34.01
N GLN A 229 -5.60 7.02 34.31
CA GLN A 229 -5.07 6.76 35.65
C GLN A 229 -3.98 7.76 36.05
N ASP A 230 -3.07 8.09 35.12
CA ASP A 230 -2.04 9.11 35.34
C ASP A 230 -2.69 10.49 35.61
N PHE A 231 -3.69 10.86 34.81
CA PHE A 231 -4.47 12.08 35.03
C PHE A 231 -5.16 12.07 36.39
N ALA A 232 -5.85 10.98 36.74
CA ALA A 232 -6.53 10.85 38.03
C ALA A 232 -5.58 10.98 39.23
N SER A 233 -4.37 10.42 39.11
CA SER A 233 -3.36 10.49 40.18
C SER A 233 -2.76 11.88 40.37
N SER A 234 -2.82 12.73 39.35
CA SER A 234 -2.26 14.08 39.34
C SER A 234 -3.32 15.18 39.39
N PHE A 235 -4.61 14.80 39.43
CA PHE A 235 -5.73 15.72 39.38
C PHE A 235 -5.88 16.49 40.70
N ASP A 236 -5.97 17.81 40.57
CA ASP A 236 -6.17 18.74 41.68
C ASP A 236 -7.35 19.66 41.34
N ALA A 237 -8.50 19.42 41.99
CA ALA A 237 -9.75 20.13 41.75
C ALA A 237 -9.62 21.65 41.98
N SER A 238 -8.69 22.09 42.83
CA SER A 238 -8.46 23.52 43.10
C SER A 238 -7.97 24.29 41.87
N LYS A 239 -7.36 23.59 40.90
CA LYS A 239 -6.83 24.18 39.66
C LYS A 239 -7.86 24.30 38.54
N PHE A 240 -9.07 23.74 38.73
CA PHE A 240 -10.10 23.65 37.69
C PHE A 240 -11.44 24.25 38.12
N ASP A 241 -11.42 25.29 38.95
CA ASP A 241 -12.63 26.00 39.39
C ASP A 241 -13.69 25.06 40.03
N GLY A 242 -13.22 24.01 40.72
CA GLY A 242 -14.09 23.01 41.35
C GLY A 242 -14.80 22.05 40.40
N LYS A 243 -14.50 22.07 39.09
CA LYS A 243 -15.03 21.08 38.14
C LYS A 243 -14.61 19.67 38.52
N ASP A 244 -15.51 18.71 38.32
CA ASP A 244 -15.21 17.32 38.55
C ASP A 244 -14.18 16.76 37.54
N MET A 245 -13.42 15.75 37.97
CA MET A 245 -12.35 15.14 37.20
C MET A 245 -12.82 14.59 35.84
N GLN A 246 -14.01 14.01 35.77
CA GLN A 246 -14.52 13.38 34.54
C GLN A 246 -14.90 14.43 33.50
N THR A 247 -15.47 15.54 33.94
CA THR A 247 -15.81 16.70 33.13
C THR A 247 -14.54 17.34 32.59
N VAL A 248 -13.52 17.56 33.44
CA VAL A 248 -12.23 18.10 32.98
C VAL A 248 -11.55 17.15 31.99
N TRP A 249 -11.56 15.84 32.24
CA TRP A 249 -11.04 14.85 31.31
C TRP A 249 -11.74 14.90 29.95
N LYS A 250 -13.07 14.95 29.94
CA LYS A 250 -13.88 14.99 28.72
C LYS A 250 -13.64 16.29 27.94
N GLU A 251 -13.57 17.43 28.62
CA GLU A 251 -13.26 18.73 28.01
C GLU A 251 -11.83 18.77 27.44
N ALA A 252 -10.86 18.17 28.14
CA ALA A 252 -9.45 18.19 27.74
C ALA A 252 -9.14 17.22 26.59
N THR A 253 -9.73 16.02 26.60
CA THR A 253 -9.37 14.93 25.67
C THR A 253 -10.41 14.65 24.61
N GLY A 254 -11.66 15.07 24.81
CA GLY A 254 -12.81 14.67 23.98
C GLY A 254 -13.20 13.20 24.16
N LEU A 255 -12.59 12.49 25.12
CA LEU A 255 -12.84 11.07 25.38
C LEU A 255 -13.79 10.89 26.57
N GLY A 256 -14.65 9.87 26.48
CA GLY A 256 -15.46 9.44 27.61
C GLY A 256 -14.61 8.86 28.74
N TRP A 257 -15.11 8.98 29.97
CA TRP A 257 -14.47 8.36 31.13
C TRP A 257 -14.69 6.84 31.10
N MET A 258 -13.61 6.07 31.17
CA MET A 258 -13.69 4.62 31.25
C MET A 258 -13.92 4.18 32.69
N THR A 259 -14.96 3.38 32.89
CA THR A 259 -15.36 2.86 34.21
C THR A 259 -14.77 1.48 34.50
N ASN A 260 -14.46 0.70 33.46
CA ASN A 260 -13.92 -0.64 33.60
C ASN A 260 -12.42 -0.66 33.27
N PRO A 261 -11.60 -1.39 34.05
CA PRO A 261 -10.18 -1.47 33.80
C PRO A 261 -9.88 -2.15 32.46
N VAL A 262 -9.09 -1.47 31.62
CA VAL A 262 -8.61 -2.02 30.34
C VAL A 262 -7.11 -2.26 30.46
N VAL A 263 -6.75 -3.50 30.79
CA VAL A 263 -5.36 -3.92 30.93
C VAL A 263 -5.04 -5.08 29.99
N PRO A 264 -3.79 -5.23 29.53
CA PRO A 264 -3.36 -6.40 28.77
C PRO A 264 -3.68 -7.69 29.53
N ILE A 265 -4.17 -8.72 28.82
CA ILE A 265 -4.31 -10.06 29.40
C ILE A 265 -2.90 -10.58 29.65
N LYS A 266 -2.55 -10.90 30.89
CA LYS A 266 -1.21 -11.41 31.22
C LYS A 266 -1.23 -12.92 31.29
N LEU A 267 -0.41 -13.58 30.47
CA LEU A 267 0.01 -14.96 30.74
C LEU A 267 1.44 -14.91 31.30
N TRP A 268 1.57 -15.08 32.62
CA TRP A 268 2.84 -14.84 33.34
C TRP A 268 3.38 -13.42 33.07
N ILE A 269 4.43 -13.31 32.25
CA ILE A 269 5.14 -12.07 31.92
C ILE A 269 4.70 -11.52 30.56
N ILE A 270 4.01 -12.33 29.74
CA ILE A 270 3.65 -11.98 28.37
C ILE A 270 2.34 -11.17 28.35
N PRO A 271 2.37 -9.90 27.90
CA PRO A 271 1.16 -9.13 27.69
C PRO A 271 0.51 -9.57 26.37
N ILE A 272 -0.76 -9.93 26.45
CA ILE A 272 -1.58 -10.29 25.30
C ILE A 272 -2.59 -9.17 25.08
N THR A 273 -2.48 -8.53 23.91
CA THR A 273 -3.36 -7.45 23.45
C THR A 273 -3.84 -7.76 22.04
N GLY A 274 -4.90 -7.09 21.62
CA GLY A 274 -5.32 -7.12 20.23
C GLY A 274 -4.37 -6.34 19.33
N TYR A 275 -4.51 -6.58 18.03
CA TYR A 275 -3.75 -5.92 16.97
C TYR A 275 -4.66 -5.08 16.08
N GLN A 276 -5.74 -4.51 16.64
CA GLN A 276 -6.62 -3.58 15.94
C GLN A 276 -5.79 -2.48 15.30
N GLY A 277 -6.13 -2.11 14.07
CA GLY A 277 -5.36 -1.10 13.34
C GLY A 277 -3.97 -1.52 12.87
N SER A 278 -3.39 -2.61 13.36
CA SER A 278 -1.97 -2.93 13.17
C SER A 278 -1.67 -3.63 11.84
N VAL A 279 -0.58 -3.27 11.18
CA VAL A 279 -0.11 -3.83 9.91
C VAL A 279 0.93 -4.92 10.13
N LEU A 280 2.01 -4.60 10.86
CA LEU A 280 3.19 -5.46 10.96
C LEU A 280 2.87 -6.85 11.56
N PRO A 281 2.13 -6.97 12.69
CA PRO A 281 1.71 -8.28 13.19
C PRO A 281 0.92 -9.07 12.15
N ALA A 282 -0.09 -8.46 11.53
CA ALA A 282 -0.93 -9.11 10.53
C ALA A 282 -0.15 -9.55 9.29
N LEU A 283 0.85 -8.78 8.87
CA LEU A 283 1.75 -9.15 7.78
C LEU A 283 2.58 -10.38 8.13
N VAL A 284 3.25 -10.38 9.29
CA VAL A 284 4.11 -11.49 9.72
C VAL A 284 3.28 -12.76 9.93
N ILE A 285 2.12 -12.63 10.54
CA ILE A 285 1.20 -13.75 10.78
C ILE A 285 0.62 -14.24 9.46
N GLY A 286 0.21 -13.35 8.55
CA GLY A 286 -0.28 -13.74 7.23
C GLY A 286 0.77 -14.50 6.41
N ILE A 287 2.04 -14.11 6.50
CA ILE A 287 3.16 -14.87 5.92
C ILE A 287 3.24 -16.25 6.58
N GLY A 288 3.23 -16.31 7.91
CA GLY A 288 3.23 -17.55 8.69
C GLY A 288 2.10 -18.49 8.30
N VAL A 289 0.86 -18.00 8.25
CA VAL A 289 -0.35 -18.74 7.83
C VAL A 289 -0.17 -19.33 6.44
N ALA A 290 0.29 -18.54 5.47
CA ALA A 290 0.45 -19.00 4.10
C ALA A 290 1.49 -20.13 3.95
N TYR A 291 2.60 -20.04 4.69
CA TYR A 291 3.63 -21.10 4.68
C TYR A 291 3.20 -22.31 5.50
N LEU A 292 2.59 -22.09 6.66
CA LEU A 292 2.09 -23.14 7.55
C LEU A 292 1.02 -23.99 6.86
N GLU A 293 0.03 -23.35 6.22
CA GLU A 293 -1.03 -24.07 5.49
C GLU A 293 -0.44 -24.97 4.39
N LYS A 294 0.50 -24.43 3.60
CA LYS A 294 1.16 -25.20 2.55
C LYS A 294 1.97 -26.35 3.11
N TRP A 295 2.69 -26.11 4.20
CA TRP A 295 3.46 -27.13 4.89
C TRP A 295 2.55 -28.25 5.41
N ILE A 296 1.44 -27.92 6.09
CA ILE A 296 0.47 -28.91 6.56
C ILE A 296 -0.08 -29.74 5.39
N LYS A 297 -0.42 -29.11 4.26
CA LYS A 297 -0.87 -29.82 3.05
C LYS A 297 0.15 -30.80 2.47
N THR A 298 1.44 -30.62 2.73
CA THR A 298 2.47 -31.54 2.19
C THR A 298 2.45 -32.92 2.84
N TRP A 299 2.04 -33.01 4.11
CA TRP A 299 2.05 -34.26 4.86
C TRP A 299 0.64 -34.76 5.26
N MET A 300 -0.39 -33.92 5.14
CA MET A 300 -1.76 -34.27 5.52
C MET A 300 -2.42 -35.27 4.52
N PRO A 301 -2.98 -36.41 4.99
CA PRO A 301 -3.67 -37.35 4.12
C PRO A 301 -4.89 -36.73 3.43
N LYS A 302 -5.12 -37.06 2.15
CA LYS A 302 -6.19 -36.47 1.31
C LYS A 302 -7.59 -36.58 1.94
N ALA A 303 -7.88 -37.68 2.64
CA ALA A 303 -9.18 -37.94 3.27
C ALA A 303 -9.55 -36.92 4.35
N VAL A 304 -8.56 -36.38 5.07
CA VAL A 304 -8.75 -35.50 6.23
C VAL A 304 -8.27 -34.07 5.99
N ASN A 305 -7.58 -33.82 4.86
CA ASN A 305 -7.00 -32.54 4.50
C ASN A 305 -8.00 -31.36 4.50
N ILE A 306 -9.25 -31.60 4.09
CA ILE A 306 -10.27 -30.54 4.05
C ILE A 306 -10.70 -30.08 5.45
N ILE A 307 -10.50 -30.91 6.48
CA ILE A 307 -10.90 -30.64 7.87
C ILE A 307 -9.69 -30.18 8.69
N PHE A 308 -8.63 -30.99 8.71
CA PHE A 308 -7.53 -30.79 9.65
C PHE A 308 -6.55 -29.70 9.22
N THR A 309 -6.34 -29.49 7.92
CA THR A 309 -5.46 -28.44 7.44
C THR A 309 -5.93 -27.05 7.87
N PRO A 310 -7.18 -26.62 7.59
CA PRO A 310 -7.64 -25.32 8.05
C PRO A 310 -7.68 -25.22 9.58
N PHE A 311 -8.10 -26.28 10.27
CA PHE A 311 -8.11 -26.32 11.74
C PHE A 311 -6.73 -26.10 12.36
N LEU A 312 -5.74 -26.91 11.97
CA LEU A 312 -4.37 -26.81 12.50
C LEU A 312 -3.71 -25.49 12.10
N THR A 313 -3.96 -25.00 10.88
CA THR A 313 -3.43 -23.72 10.42
C THR A 313 -3.90 -22.60 11.34
N ILE A 314 -5.21 -22.54 11.63
CA ILE A 314 -5.79 -21.50 12.48
C ILE A 314 -5.28 -21.60 13.91
N VAL A 315 -5.35 -22.79 14.53
CA VAL A 315 -4.95 -23.00 15.92
C VAL A 315 -3.48 -22.66 16.13
N VAL A 316 -2.58 -23.21 15.30
CA VAL A 316 -1.14 -22.96 15.43
C VAL A 316 -0.81 -21.51 15.13
N SER A 317 -1.44 -20.88 14.12
CA SER A 317 -1.19 -19.47 13.81
C SER A 317 -1.62 -18.55 14.94
N LEU A 318 -2.73 -18.83 15.61
CA LEU A 318 -3.18 -18.06 16.77
C LEU A 318 -2.22 -18.21 17.95
N LEU A 319 -1.78 -19.43 18.27
CA LEU A 319 -0.80 -19.66 19.34
C LEU A 319 0.52 -18.94 19.07
N VAL A 320 1.03 -19.00 17.84
CA VAL A 320 2.24 -18.28 17.43
C VAL A 320 2.03 -16.77 17.50
N ALA A 321 0.86 -16.27 17.08
CA ALA A 321 0.54 -14.85 17.16
C ALA A 321 0.57 -14.34 18.60
N LEU A 322 -0.10 -15.04 19.52
CA LEU A 322 -0.22 -14.61 20.92
C LEU A 322 1.07 -14.78 21.70
N PHE A 323 1.75 -15.92 21.59
CA PHE A 323 2.86 -16.28 22.49
C PHE A 323 4.25 -15.97 21.95
N VAL A 324 4.41 -15.85 20.63
CA VAL A 324 5.71 -15.56 20.02
C VAL A 324 5.74 -14.13 19.52
N LEU A 325 4.74 -13.74 18.73
CA LEU A 325 4.73 -12.41 18.11
C LEU A 325 4.32 -11.30 19.08
N GLY A 326 3.41 -11.57 20.02
CA GLY A 326 3.07 -10.67 21.14
C GLY A 326 4.28 -10.02 21.80
N PRO A 327 5.12 -10.80 22.50
CA PRO A 327 6.31 -10.29 23.18
C PRO A 327 7.27 -9.55 22.26
N ILE A 328 7.59 -10.12 21.09
CA ILE A 328 8.58 -9.56 20.17
C ILE A 328 8.12 -8.19 19.66
N LEU A 329 6.85 -8.07 19.28
CA LEU A 329 6.32 -6.84 18.73
C LEU A 329 6.20 -5.75 19.80
N LEU A 330 5.83 -6.10 21.03
CA LEU A 330 5.81 -5.15 22.14
C LEU A 330 7.21 -4.59 22.45
N MET A 331 8.25 -5.44 22.43
CA MET A 331 9.64 -4.98 22.61
C MET A 331 10.07 -4.00 21.50
N VAL A 332 9.70 -4.29 20.24
CA VAL A 332 10.00 -3.42 19.10
C VAL A 332 9.23 -2.10 19.20
N GLU A 333 7.96 -2.17 19.59
CA GLU A 333 7.10 -1.01 19.78
C GLU A 333 7.66 -0.07 20.86
N GLU A 334 7.99 -0.61 22.03
CA GLU A 334 8.59 0.15 23.13
C GLU A 334 9.91 0.79 22.71
N GLY A 335 10.76 0.05 21.98
CA GLY A 335 12.00 0.59 21.43
C GLY A 335 11.77 1.76 20.45
N ILE A 336 10.76 1.67 19.57
CA ILE A 336 10.39 2.75 18.65
C ILE A 336 9.84 3.97 19.42
N LEU A 337 9.03 3.76 20.45
CA LEU A 337 8.50 4.82 21.30
C LEU A 337 9.62 5.59 21.99
N ILE A 338 10.53 4.87 22.66
CA ILE A 338 11.70 5.46 23.35
C ILE A 338 12.57 6.23 22.34
N ALA A 339 12.88 5.63 21.19
CA ALA A 339 13.69 6.28 20.16
C ALA A 339 13.02 7.55 19.62
N THR A 340 11.71 7.52 19.39
CA THR A 340 10.98 8.69 18.88
C THR A 340 10.91 9.80 19.92
N GLN A 341 10.66 9.47 21.18
CA GLN A 341 10.69 10.46 22.28
C GLN A 341 12.08 11.06 22.47
N ALA A 342 13.13 10.24 22.39
CA ALA A 342 14.51 10.71 22.45
C ALA A 342 14.82 11.67 21.29
N ILE A 343 14.38 11.36 20.06
CA ILE A 343 14.56 12.26 18.92
C ILE A 343 13.75 13.54 19.11
N LEU A 344 12.50 13.48 19.58
CA LEU A 344 11.68 14.67 19.85
C LEU A 344 12.29 15.61 20.89
N SER A 345 13.08 15.09 21.82
CA SER A 345 13.77 15.89 22.84
C SER A 345 14.91 16.76 22.28
N ILE A 346 15.33 16.54 21.02
CA ILE A 346 16.38 17.35 20.40
C ILE A 346 15.87 18.79 20.19
N PRO A 347 16.59 19.80 20.70
CA PRO A 347 16.13 21.18 20.74
C PRO A 347 16.02 21.85 19.36
N PHE A 348 15.45 23.06 19.34
CA PHE A 348 15.31 23.93 18.17
C PHE A 348 14.51 23.32 17.00
N GLY A 349 13.61 22.38 17.29
CA GLY A 349 12.79 21.71 16.28
C GLY A 349 13.56 20.72 15.39
N PHE A 350 14.84 20.46 15.67
CA PHE A 350 15.61 19.50 14.85
C PHE A 350 15.07 18.08 15.01
N GLY A 351 14.62 17.72 16.22
CA GLY A 351 13.96 16.45 16.49
C GLY A 351 12.70 16.23 15.67
N THR A 352 11.82 17.23 15.64
CA THR A 352 10.57 17.20 14.87
C THR A 352 10.84 17.14 13.37
N GLY A 353 11.85 17.87 12.88
CA GLY A 353 12.34 17.78 11.51
C GLY A 353 12.83 16.37 11.16
N LEU A 354 13.70 15.77 11.99
CA LEU A 354 14.27 14.46 11.72
C LEU A 354 13.18 13.38 11.61
N ILE A 355 12.22 13.39 12.54
CA ILE A 355 11.08 12.46 12.50
C ILE A 355 10.26 12.70 11.24
N ALA A 356 9.87 13.95 10.93
CA ALA A 356 9.06 14.25 9.75
C ALA A 356 9.73 13.79 8.44
N GLY A 357 11.06 13.91 8.33
CA GLY A 357 11.81 13.47 7.15
C GLY A 357 11.90 11.94 7.01
N ILE A 358 12.05 11.22 8.11
CA ILE A 358 12.18 9.75 8.13
C ILE A 358 10.81 9.06 8.13
N LEU A 359 9.76 9.73 8.57
CA LEU A 359 8.45 9.13 8.81
C LEU A 359 7.89 8.36 7.60
N GLN A 360 8.00 8.88 6.37
CA GLN A 360 7.54 8.11 5.19
C GLN A 360 8.37 6.85 4.89
N ALA A 361 9.64 6.81 5.32
CA ALA A 361 10.42 5.57 5.27
C ALA A 361 9.86 4.54 6.25
N ILE A 362 9.42 4.98 7.44
CA ILE A 362 8.73 4.14 8.41
C ILE A 362 7.35 3.72 7.87
N VAL A 363 6.64 4.61 7.15
CA VAL A 363 5.34 4.30 6.53
C VAL A 363 5.46 3.12 5.58
N ILE A 364 6.52 3.07 4.77
CA ILE A 364 6.79 1.94 3.88
C ILE A 364 6.86 0.61 4.64
N THR A 365 7.43 0.60 5.84
CA THR A 365 7.55 -0.63 6.65
C THR A 365 6.25 -1.03 7.36
N GLY A 366 5.26 -0.13 7.42
CA GLY A 366 4.04 -0.34 8.22
C GLY A 366 4.22 -0.08 9.72
N CYS A 367 5.45 0.10 10.21
CA CYS A 367 5.74 0.37 11.63
C CYS A 367 5.23 1.74 12.11
N HIS A 368 4.80 2.61 11.19
CA HIS A 368 4.35 3.97 11.48
C HIS A 368 3.09 4.01 12.36
N GLN A 369 2.31 2.92 12.40
CA GLN A 369 1.11 2.83 13.24
C GLN A 369 1.41 2.75 14.73
N ILE A 370 2.61 2.30 15.09
CA ILE A 370 3.11 2.34 16.46
C ILE A 370 3.16 3.80 16.94
N LEU A 371 3.46 4.72 16.03
CA LEU A 371 3.50 6.16 16.32
C LEU A 371 2.12 6.79 16.54
N GLN A 372 1.03 6.13 16.13
CA GLN A 372 -0.32 6.59 16.49
C GLN A 372 -0.59 6.41 17.99
N GLY A 373 -0.07 5.33 18.58
CA GLY A 373 -0.11 5.15 20.04
C GLY A 373 0.71 6.20 20.78
N LEU A 374 1.87 6.59 20.23
CA LEU A 374 2.65 7.71 20.75
C LEU A 374 1.90 9.04 20.64
N GLU A 375 1.29 9.29 19.50
CA GLU A 375 0.51 10.51 19.26
C GLU A 375 -0.66 10.61 20.25
N MET A 376 -1.39 9.53 20.52
CA MET A 376 -2.41 9.47 21.56
C MET A 376 -1.84 9.89 22.93
N GLN A 377 -0.71 9.30 23.33
CA GLN A 377 -0.06 9.66 24.61
C GLN A 377 0.35 11.12 24.65
N LEU A 378 0.92 11.65 23.57
CA LEU A 378 1.36 13.05 23.48
C LEU A 378 0.18 14.03 23.42
N VAL A 379 -0.92 13.67 22.77
CA VAL A 379 -2.16 14.48 22.76
C VAL A 379 -2.74 14.53 24.16
N ILE A 380 -2.88 13.39 24.84
CA ILE A 380 -3.42 13.36 26.20
C ILE A 380 -2.51 14.17 27.14
N LYS A 381 -1.20 13.90 27.14
CA LYS A 381 -0.24 14.63 27.96
C LYS A 381 -0.19 16.13 27.63
N GLY A 382 -0.31 16.48 26.35
CA GLY A 382 -0.30 17.86 25.90
C GLY A 382 -1.57 18.64 26.26
N ASN A 383 -2.69 17.92 26.41
CA ASN A 383 -3.98 18.47 26.80
C ASN A 383 -4.22 18.43 28.32
N THR A 384 -3.39 17.73 29.08
CA THR A 384 -3.37 17.85 30.54
C THR A 384 -2.46 19.02 30.93
N PRO A 385 -2.93 19.99 31.72
CA PRO A 385 -2.11 21.11 32.15
C PRO A 385 -0.89 20.66 32.96
N ASP A 386 0.26 21.29 32.73
CA ASP A 386 1.45 21.06 33.56
C ASP A 386 1.31 21.67 34.97
N ALA A 387 2.35 21.54 35.80
CA ALA A 387 2.35 22.06 37.18
C ALA A 387 2.06 23.58 37.26
N ALA A 388 2.28 24.32 36.17
CA ALA A 388 2.03 25.75 36.03
C ALA A 388 0.71 26.08 35.28
N GLY A 389 -0.08 25.07 34.89
CA GLY A 389 -1.37 25.23 34.22
C GLY A 389 -1.29 25.39 32.70
N HIS A 390 -0.13 25.17 32.07
CA HIS A 390 0.03 25.32 30.62
C HIS A 390 -0.36 24.06 29.85
N LEU A 391 -1.05 24.25 28.73
CA LEU A 391 -1.37 23.21 27.75
C LEU A 391 -0.32 23.26 26.63
N SER A 392 0.36 22.15 26.38
CA SER A 392 1.39 22.08 25.33
C SER A 392 0.85 21.56 23.99
N GLY A 393 -0.27 20.83 24.00
CA GLY A 393 -0.84 20.17 22.82
C GLY A 393 0.10 19.12 22.22
N SER A 394 -0.26 18.57 21.07
CA SER A 394 0.58 17.61 20.33
C SER A 394 1.15 18.21 19.06
N ILE A 395 2.47 18.08 18.89
CA ILE A 395 3.20 18.43 17.67
C ILE A 395 3.07 17.36 16.58
N PHE A 396 2.63 16.15 16.93
CA PHE A 396 2.78 14.97 16.07
C PHE A 396 1.92 15.05 14.80
N ASN A 397 0.75 15.69 14.89
CA ASN A 397 -0.09 15.95 13.72
C ASN A 397 0.62 16.84 12.67
N ALA A 398 1.39 17.83 13.12
CA ALA A 398 2.19 18.69 12.25
C ALA A 398 3.34 17.91 11.57
N ILE A 399 3.98 17.00 12.32
CA ILE A 399 5.01 16.08 11.82
C ILE A 399 4.44 15.19 10.71
N TRP A 400 3.28 14.55 10.95
CA TRP A 400 2.59 13.77 9.93
C TRP A 400 2.29 14.62 8.69
N THR A 401 1.69 15.79 8.90
CA THR A 401 1.29 16.70 7.81
C THR A 401 2.47 17.09 6.93
N ALA A 402 3.59 17.55 7.51
CA ALA A 402 4.81 17.89 6.78
C ALA A 402 5.33 16.70 5.97
N SER A 403 5.37 15.53 6.59
CA SER A 403 5.87 14.31 5.96
C SER A 403 5.00 13.85 4.78
N ILE A 404 3.68 13.99 4.89
CA ILE A 404 2.70 13.55 3.89
C ILE A 404 2.67 14.52 2.70
N ILE A 405 2.54 15.82 2.98
CA ILE A 405 2.35 16.84 1.94
C ILE A 405 3.60 16.99 1.05
N SER A 406 4.79 16.75 1.61
CA SER A 406 6.04 16.72 0.85
C SER A 406 6.11 15.58 -0.17
N GLN A 407 5.55 14.39 0.14
CA GLN A 407 5.40 13.33 -0.87
C GLN A 407 4.47 13.78 -2.01
N GLY A 408 3.43 14.53 -1.68
CA GLY A 408 2.55 15.19 -2.66
C GLY A 408 3.31 16.15 -3.57
N GLY A 409 4.14 17.02 -2.99
CA GLY A 409 4.96 17.98 -3.72
C GLY A 409 5.91 17.30 -4.71
N ALA A 410 6.62 16.26 -4.28
CA ALA A 410 7.49 15.49 -5.16
C ALA A 410 6.70 14.76 -6.27
N ALA A 411 5.56 14.13 -5.93
CA ALA A 411 4.73 13.43 -6.91
C ALA A 411 4.16 14.38 -7.97
N MET A 412 3.76 15.59 -7.56
CA MET A 412 3.29 16.63 -8.48
C MET A 412 4.42 17.10 -9.41
N ALA A 413 5.63 17.30 -8.90
CA ALA A 413 6.77 17.67 -9.73
C ALA A 413 7.12 16.59 -10.77
N VAL A 414 7.07 15.31 -10.38
CA VAL A 414 7.20 14.18 -11.32
C VAL A 414 6.08 14.21 -12.35
N ALA A 415 4.84 14.50 -11.96
CA ALA A 415 3.70 14.58 -12.86
C ALA A 415 3.89 15.65 -13.96
N ILE A 416 4.37 16.83 -13.58
CA ILE A 416 4.64 17.93 -14.53
C ILE A 416 5.77 17.56 -15.48
N LYS A 417 6.80 16.87 -14.98
CA LYS A 417 7.93 16.39 -15.81
C LYS A 417 7.62 15.17 -16.66
N ALA A 418 6.51 14.48 -16.39
CA ALA A 418 6.18 13.21 -17.04
C ALA A 418 5.98 13.38 -18.55
N LYS A 419 6.77 12.63 -19.34
CA LYS A 419 6.67 12.62 -20.80
C LYS A 419 5.45 11.85 -21.32
N SER A 420 4.88 10.93 -20.53
CA SER A 420 3.71 10.12 -20.91
C SER A 420 2.43 10.62 -20.22
N LYS A 421 1.31 10.64 -20.97
CA LYS A 421 -0.02 11.01 -20.42
C LYS A 421 -0.39 10.14 -19.23
N GLN A 422 -0.06 8.86 -19.32
CA GLN A 422 -0.30 7.84 -18.32
C GLN A 422 0.42 8.15 -17.00
N GLN A 423 1.73 8.44 -17.04
CA GLN A 423 2.50 8.74 -15.83
C GLN A 423 2.15 10.11 -15.25
N ARG A 424 1.81 11.08 -16.10
CA ARG A 424 1.28 12.38 -15.66
C ARG A 424 -0.02 12.23 -14.87
N ASN A 425 -0.98 11.47 -15.40
CA ASN A 425 -2.27 11.24 -14.73
C ASN A 425 -2.09 10.53 -13.38
N LEU A 426 -1.20 9.53 -13.31
CA LEU A 426 -0.85 8.88 -12.05
C LEU A 426 -0.18 9.85 -11.07
N GLY A 427 0.77 10.65 -11.53
CA GLY A 427 1.44 11.66 -10.70
C GLY A 427 0.46 12.65 -10.08
N ILE A 428 -0.47 13.17 -10.88
CA ILE A 428 -1.51 14.12 -10.41
C ILE A 428 -2.44 13.44 -9.41
N SER A 429 -3.04 12.30 -9.77
CA SER A 429 -3.97 11.59 -8.88
C SER A 429 -3.31 11.16 -7.56
N SER A 430 -2.05 10.75 -7.62
CA SER A 430 -1.29 10.38 -6.43
C SER A 430 -0.94 11.58 -5.56
N ALA A 431 -0.54 12.71 -6.15
CA ALA A 431 -0.33 13.95 -5.41
C ALA A 431 -1.62 14.46 -4.75
N THR A 432 -2.75 14.42 -5.46
CA THR A 432 -4.06 14.82 -4.91
C THR A 432 -4.43 13.99 -3.69
N SER A 433 -4.12 12.69 -3.68
CA SER A 433 -4.43 11.84 -2.50
C SER A 433 -3.72 12.31 -1.22
N THR A 434 -2.52 12.87 -1.34
CA THR A 434 -1.76 13.35 -0.18
C THR A 434 -2.41 14.57 0.48
N PHE A 435 -3.17 15.38 -0.27
CA PHE A 435 -3.92 16.49 0.29
C PHE A 435 -4.98 16.05 1.32
N PHE A 436 -5.39 14.79 1.25
CA PHE A 436 -6.34 14.16 2.16
C PHE A 436 -5.67 13.25 3.19
N GLY A 437 -4.35 13.37 3.39
CA GLY A 437 -3.62 12.58 4.38
C GLY A 437 -3.18 11.19 3.92
N ILE A 438 -3.36 10.84 2.63
CA ILE A 438 -3.09 9.49 2.11
C ILE A 438 -1.84 9.55 1.21
N THR A 439 -0.78 8.85 1.60
CA THR A 439 0.53 8.94 0.92
C THR A 439 0.87 7.75 0.04
N GLU A 440 0.20 6.62 0.24
CA GLU A 440 0.52 5.34 -0.37
C GLU A 440 0.52 5.41 -1.91
N PRO A 441 -0.44 6.08 -2.58
CA PRO A 441 -0.39 6.26 -4.03
C PRO A 441 0.83 7.07 -4.49
N ALA A 442 1.21 8.12 -3.76
CA ALA A 442 2.36 8.96 -4.09
C ALA A 442 3.69 8.23 -3.87
N ILE A 443 3.83 7.54 -2.74
CA ILE A 443 5.03 6.77 -2.42
C ILE A 443 5.18 5.62 -3.41
N PHE A 444 4.23 4.67 -3.42
CA PHE A 444 4.40 3.43 -4.18
C PHE A 444 4.17 3.61 -5.68
N GLY A 445 3.34 4.56 -6.09
CA GLY A 445 3.01 4.81 -7.49
C GLY A 445 4.03 5.67 -8.22
N VAL A 446 4.63 6.66 -7.56
CA VAL A 446 5.38 7.74 -8.23
C VAL A 446 6.80 7.90 -7.68
N ASN A 447 6.93 8.17 -6.39
CA ASN A 447 8.17 8.67 -5.81
C ASN A 447 9.20 7.56 -5.57
N LEU A 448 8.76 6.44 -5.00
CA LEU A 448 9.61 5.32 -4.62
C LEU A 448 10.21 4.56 -5.83
N PRO A 449 9.46 4.29 -6.92
CA PRO A 449 10.04 3.71 -8.13
C PRO A 449 11.17 4.53 -8.73
N ALA A 450 11.11 5.86 -8.55
CA ALA A 450 12.13 6.79 -9.02
C ALA A 450 13.24 7.08 -7.99
N ILE A 451 13.06 6.69 -6.73
CA ILE A 451 13.92 6.89 -5.54
C ILE A 451 14.25 8.36 -5.24
N LYS A 452 14.79 9.12 -6.19
CA LYS A 452 15.17 10.53 -6.01
C LYS A 452 13.99 11.40 -5.55
N PRO A 453 12.79 11.33 -6.16
CA PRO A 453 11.65 12.11 -5.67
C PRO A 453 11.25 11.75 -4.24
N PHE A 454 11.40 10.48 -3.84
CA PHE A 454 11.15 10.05 -2.47
C PHE A 454 12.13 10.69 -1.47
N ILE A 455 13.42 10.73 -1.80
CA ILE A 455 14.43 11.39 -0.97
C ILE A 455 14.18 12.90 -0.88
N PHE A 456 13.87 13.55 -2.00
CA PHE A 456 13.54 14.98 -2.00
C PHE A 456 12.26 15.30 -1.21
N ALA A 457 11.27 14.41 -1.24
CA ALA A 457 10.13 14.49 -0.36
C ALA A 457 10.53 14.37 1.12
N SER A 458 11.39 13.43 1.49
CA SER A 458 11.92 13.34 2.87
C SER A 458 12.63 14.62 3.31
N VAL A 459 13.36 15.29 2.42
CA VAL A 459 13.97 16.60 2.73
C VAL A 459 12.89 17.68 2.93
N GLY A 460 11.86 17.72 2.09
CA GLY A 460 10.72 18.63 2.30
C GLY A 460 9.97 18.36 3.61
N GLY A 461 9.81 17.09 3.98
CA GLY A 461 9.26 16.68 5.27
C GLY A 461 10.12 17.16 6.43
N PHE A 462 11.44 17.01 6.32
CA PHE A 462 12.39 17.51 7.32
C PHE A 462 12.27 19.02 7.54
N VAL A 463 12.27 19.81 6.46
CA VAL A 463 12.16 21.27 6.56
C VAL A 463 10.80 21.70 7.14
N GLY A 464 9.71 21.03 6.74
CA GLY A 464 8.39 21.28 7.31
C GLY A 464 8.28 20.91 8.79
N GLY A 465 8.86 19.78 9.20
CA GLY A 465 8.92 19.35 10.59
C GLY A 465 9.80 20.25 11.45
N LEU A 466 10.92 20.75 10.90
CA LEU A 466 11.79 21.73 11.57
C LEU A 466 11.02 23.04 11.83
N PHE A 467 10.31 23.53 10.83
CA PHE A 467 9.41 24.68 10.98
C PHE A 467 8.37 24.44 12.08
N ALA A 468 7.71 23.28 12.07
CA ALA A 468 6.74 22.91 13.10
C ALA A 468 7.33 22.96 14.52
N GLY A 469 8.54 22.43 14.70
CA GLY A 469 9.21 22.43 16.00
C GLY A 469 9.67 23.80 16.46
N ILE A 470 10.22 24.63 15.56
CA ILE A 470 10.65 26.00 15.88
C ILE A 470 9.47 26.85 16.36
N PHE A 471 8.33 26.77 15.66
CA PHE A 471 7.16 27.58 15.99
C PHE A 471 6.18 26.90 16.95
N SER A 472 6.50 25.68 17.41
CA SER A 472 5.67 24.86 18.30
C SER A 472 4.22 24.72 17.79
N VAL A 473 4.08 24.24 16.55
CA VAL A 473 2.77 24.08 15.89
C VAL A 473 2.03 22.88 16.45
N THR A 474 1.26 23.08 17.52
CA THR A 474 0.55 21.99 18.23
C THR A 474 -0.97 22.09 18.10
N CYS A 475 -1.64 20.94 18.21
CA CYS A 475 -3.10 20.86 18.29
C CYS A 475 -3.57 20.05 19.49
N LYS A 476 -4.85 20.23 19.85
CA LYS A 476 -5.49 19.57 21.00
C LYS A 476 -6.13 18.22 20.67
N GLY A 477 -5.87 17.63 19.52
CA GLY A 477 -6.58 16.41 19.13
C GLY A 477 -5.85 15.59 18.10
N MET A 478 -6.23 14.31 18.02
CA MET A 478 -5.88 13.47 16.88
C MET A 478 -6.92 13.61 15.79
N GLY A 479 -6.48 13.46 14.54
CA GLY A 479 -7.39 13.46 13.42
C GLY A 479 -6.65 13.29 12.09
N VAL A 480 -7.40 13.45 11.01
CA VAL A 480 -6.86 13.42 9.66
C VAL A 480 -5.84 14.56 9.50
N THR A 481 -4.86 14.39 8.62
CA THR A 481 -3.73 15.30 8.44
C THR A 481 -3.91 16.19 7.20
N VAL A 482 -3.02 17.16 6.98
CA VAL A 482 -3.01 18.01 5.76
C VAL A 482 -4.26 18.88 5.67
N ILE A 483 -5.04 18.86 4.57
CA ILE A 483 -6.17 19.80 4.39
C ILE A 483 -7.28 19.52 5.41
N PRO A 484 -7.78 18.27 5.57
CA PRO A 484 -8.73 17.98 6.64
C PRO A 484 -8.15 18.24 8.04
N GLY A 485 -6.83 18.10 8.21
CA GLY A 485 -6.16 18.37 9.49
C GLY A 485 -6.20 19.81 9.95
N LEU A 486 -6.44 20.78 9.05
CA LEU A 486 -6.60 22.18 9.40
C LEU A 486 -7.75 22.41 10.40
N ILE A 487 -8.75 21.54 10.41
CA ILE A 487 -9.91 21.60 11.32
C ILE A 487 -9.45 21.48 12.78
N LEU A 488 -8.38 20.74 13.06
CA LEU A 488 -7.85 20.58 14.42
C LEU A 488 -7.25 21.89 14.98
N TYR A 489 -7.03 22.88 14.12
CA TYR A 489 -6.41 24.16 14.46
C TYR A 489 -7.39 25.33 14.41
N THR A 490 -8.68 25.11 14.07
CA THR A 490 -9.65 26.22 13.89
C THR A 490 -9.87 27.03 15.17
N ASN A 491 -9.65 26.43 16.33
CA ASN A 491 -9.78 27.09 17.62
C ASN A 491 -8.54 27.93 18.00
N ASP A 492 -7.47 27.89 17.20
CA ASP A 492 -6.25 28.66 17.38
C ASP A 492 -5.75 29.21 16.03
N ILE A 493 -6.12 30.46 15.74
CA ILE A 493 -5.80 31.13 14.46
C ILE A 493 -4.29 31.16 14.21
N LYS A 494 -3.46 31.32 15.24
CA LYS A 494 -2.00 31.35 15.09
C LYS A 494 -1.51 29.99 14.59
N ASN A 495 -1.88 28.91 15.30
CA ASN A 495 -1.45 27.57 14.90
C ASN A 495 -2.07 27.13 13.56
N LEU A 496 -3.28 27.60 13.21
CA LEU A 496 -3.88 27.38 11.90
C LEU A 496 -3.05 28.00 10.77
N LEU A 497 -2.66 29.27 10.91
CA LEU A 497 -1.83 29.95 9.90
C LEU A 497 -0.44 29.31 9.78
N LEU A 498 0.16 28.91 10.90
CA LEU A 498 1.43 28.19 10.91
C LEU A 498 1.30 26.81 10.25
N MET A 499 0.17 26.11 10.44
CA MET A 499 -0.08 24.84 9.77
C MET A 499 -0.24 25.01 8.25
N ILE A 500 -0.91 26.07 7.79
CA ILE A 500 -0.99 26.39 6.36
C ILE A 500 0.40 26.70 5.81
N ALA A 501 1.20 27.51 6.51
CA ALA A 501 2.58 27.82 6.12
C ALA A 501 3.44 26.55 6.03
N LEU A 502 3.34 25.65 7.01
CA LEU A 502 4.02 24.36 7.02
C LEU A 502 3.70 23.53 5.78
N ASN A 503 2.42 23.45 5.40
CA ASN A 503 1.99 22.73 4.19
C ASN A 503 2.65 23.32 2.93
N VAL A 504 2.63 24.64 2.80
CA VAL A 504 3.22 25.35 1.65
C VAL A 504 4.75 25.15 1.61
N ILE A 505 5.44 25.31 2.74
CA ILE A 505 6.89 25.16 2.83
C ILE A 505 7.30 23.72 2.47
N SER A 506 6.68 22.74 3.12
CA SER A 506 7.04 21.34 2.96
C SER A 506 6.75 20.83 1.53
N PHE A 507 5.59 21.20 0.97
CA PHE A 507 5.27 20.95 -0.43
C PHE A 507 6.25 21.63 -1.38
N GLY A 508 6.50 22.93 -1.17
CA GLY A 508 7.33 23.76 -2.03
C GLY A 508 8.78 23.30 -2.10
N VAL A 509 9.37 22.90 -0.98
CA VAL A 509 10.73 22.36 -0.92
C VAL A 509 10.82 21.04 -1.68
N ALA A 510 9.94 20.08 -1.40
CA ALA A 510 9.93 18.79 -2.07
C ALA A 510 9.67 18.92 -3.58
N PHE A 511 8.72 19.79 -3.95
CA PHE A 511 8.41 20.12 -5.33
C PHE A 511 9.61 20.72 -6.03
N SER A 512 10.25 21.74 -5.45
CA SER A 512 11.38 22.45 -6.06
C SER A 512 12.58 21.52 -6.25
N LEU A 513 12.95 20.77 -5.22
CA LEU A 513 14.06 19.81 -5.31
C LEU A 513 13.81 18.77 -6.40
N THR A 514 12.59 18.23 -6.47
CA THR A 514 12.22 17.27 -7.52
C THR A 514 12.18 17.96 -8.90
N PHE A 515 11.61 19.15 -8.99
CA PHE A 515 11.47 19.89 -10.24
C PHE A 515 12.81 20.38 -10.80
N PHE A 516 13.86 20.57 -10.00
CA PHE A 516 15.18 20.92 -10.53
C PHE A 516 16.08 19.70 -10.70
N PHE A 517 16.15 18.81 -9.72
CA PHE A 517 17.16 17.76 -9.67
C PHE A 517 16.70 16.38 -10.14
N TYR A 518 15.38 16.10 -10.23
CA TYR A 518 14.90 14.85 -10.78
C TYR A 518 14.88 14.89 -12.31
N TRP A 519 15.62 13.99 -12.95
CA TRP A 519 15.53 13.75 -14.39
C TRP A 519 14.81 12.43 -14.63
N GLU A 520 13.69 12.50 -15.35
CA GLU A 520 13.04 11.31 -15.88
C GLU A 520 13.93 10.75 -16.99
N ALA A 521 14.58 9.60 -16.75
CA ALA A 521 15.29 8.85 -17.77
C ALA A 521 14.32 8.63 -18.95
N GLY A 522 14.48 9.46 -19.98
CA GLY A 522 13.50 9.64 -21.02
C GLY A 522 13.24 8.34 -21.77
N ARG A 523 12.02 8.26 -22.34
CA ARG A 523 11.58 7.35 -23.40
C ARG A 523 12.72 6.53 -24.01
N LYS A 524 12.54 5.23 -24.10
CA LYS A 524 13.38 4.32 -24.89
C LYS A 524 13.49 4.84 -26.33
N VAL A 525 14.47 5.71 -26.63
CA VAL A 525 14.74 6.21 -27.98
C VAL A 525 15.63 5.18 -28.65
N THR A 526 15.01 4.12 -29.16
CA THR A 526 15.71 3.13 -29.98
C THR A 526 16.23 3.80 -31.26
N GLN A 527 17.37 3.34 -31.78
CA GLN A 527 17.92 3.78 -33.07
C GLN A 527 16.85 3.78 -34.18
N LYS A 528 16.02 2.72 -34.25
CA LYS A 528 14.88 2.62 -35.19
C LYS A 528 13.89 3.79 -35.14
N ALA A 529 13.64 4.35 -33.95
CA ALA A 529 12.72 5.48 -33.78
C ALA A 529 13.35 6.80 -34.23
N LEU A 530 14.67 6.95 -34.03
CA LEU A 530 15.45 8.07 -34.55
C LEU A 530 15.51 8.02 -36.09
N ASP A 531 15.77 6.84 -36.65
CA ASP A 531 15.84 6.64 -38.11
C ASP A 531 14.49 6.91 -38.79
N ALA A 532 13.38 6.46 -38.19
CA ALA A 532 12.04 6.73 -38.68
C ALA A 532 11.67 8.22 -38.62
N PHE A 533 12.18 8.95 -37.62
CA PHE A 533 11.98 10.40 -37.51
C PHE A 533 12.82 11.16 -38.55
N ASN A 534 14.07 10.75 -38.76
CA ASN A 534 14.96 11.31 -39.79
C ASN A 534 14.38 11.07 -41.20
N LYS A 535 13.78 9.91 -41.45
CA LYS A 535 13.07 9.63 -42.71
C LYS A 535 11.93 10.63 -42.96
N LYS A 536 11.12 10.93 -41.95
CA LYS A 536 10.04 11.94 -42.05
C LYS A 536 10.57 13.35 -42.30
N ILE A 537 11.71 13.71 -41.71
CA ILE A 537 12.37 15.00 -41.99
C ILE A 537 12.83 15.06 -43.44
N ASN A 538 13.44 14.00 -43.96
CA ASN A 538 13.88 13.94 -45.35
C ASN A 538 12.70 14.00 -46.34
N GLU A 539 11.61 13.29 -46.08
CA GLU A 539 10.37 13.39 -46.88
C GLU A 539 9.79 14.82 -46.86
N PHE A 540 9.86 15.51 -45.72
CA PHE A 540 9.43 16.90 -45.60
C PHE A 540 10.36 17.87 -46.34
N LYS A 541 11.68 17.65 -46.32
CA LYS A 541 12.67 18.41 -47.10
C LYS A 541 12.43 18.27 -48.61
N VAL A 542 12.16 17.06 -49.09
CA VAL A 542 11.84 16.82 -50.51
C VAL A 542 10.55 17.53 -50.93
N LYS A 543 9.52 17.51 -50.08
CA LYS A 543 8.30 18.30 -50.33
C LYS A 543 8.59 19.80 -50.38
N LEU A 544 9.43 20.31 -49.49
CA LEU A 544 9.81 21.72 -49.46
C LEU A 544 10.62 22.13 -50.70
N SER A 545 11.56 21.30 -51.17
CA SER A 545 12.34 21.58 -52.39
C SER A 545 11.47 21.58 -53.64
N ASN A 546 10.51 20.65 -53.73
CA ASN A 546 9.59 20.60 -54.87
C ASN A 546 8.70 21.85 -54.94
N ILE A 547 8.26 22.35 -53.78
CA ILE A 547 7.48 23.60 -53.71
C ILE A 547 8.36 24.80 -54.06
N LYS A 548 9.62 24.87 -53.59
CA LYS A 548 10.58 25.92 -53.97
C LYS A 548 10.79 26.01 -55.48
N ASN A 549 10.78 24.86 -56.17
CA ASN A 549 10.99 24.79 -57.63
C ASN A 549 9.75 25.17 -58.46
N GLN A 550 8.58 25.35 -57.85
CA GLN A 550 7.30 25.64 -58.53
C GLN A 550 6.76 27.05 -58.25
N VAL A 551 7.56 27.96 -57.70
CA VAL A 551 7.06 29.26 -57.21
C VAL A 551 7.11 30.35 -58.30
N SER A 552 5.94 30.80 -58.75
CA SER A 552 5.77 31.99 -59.60
C SER A 552 4.85 33.09 -59.01
N GLU A 553 4.30 32.92 -57.80
CA GLU A 553 3.37 33.88 -57.17
C GLU A 553 3.69 34.24 -55.71
N VAL A 554 3.33 35.46 -55.29
CA VAL A 554 3.55 36.07 -53.96
C VAL A 554 2.88 35.28 -52.80
N LYS A 555 1.76 34.58 -53.05
CA LYS A 555 1.11 33.71 -52.03
C LYS A 555 1.97 32.51 -51.62
N SER A 556 2.85 32.07 -52.51
CA SER A 556 3.74 30.91 -52.32
C SER A 556 4.87 31.22 -51.34
N GLU A 557 5.28 32.48 -51.23
CA GLU A 557 6.40 32.92 -50.40
C GLU A 557 6.07 32.87 -48.89
N VAL A 558 4.84 33.24 -48.52
CA VAL A 558 4.33 33.10 -47.14
C VAL A 558 4.22 31.63 -46.73
N ILE A 559 3.84 30.75 -47.67
CA ILE A 559 3.74 29.30 -47.44
C ILE A 559 5.15 28.71 -47.25
N LEU A 560 6.11 29.10 -48.10
CA LEU A 560 7.51 28.71 -47.97
C LEU A 560 8.08 29.09 -46.60
N LYS A 561 7.89 30.34 -46.17
CA LYS A 561 8.36 30.83 -44.87
C LYS A 561 7.76 30.06 -43.70
N ARG A 562 6.47 29.70 -43.74
CA ARG A 562 5.84 28.84 -42.71
C ARG A 562 6.41 27.43 -42.70
N MET A 563 6.71 26.86 -43.87
CA MET A 563 7.29 25.52 -43.97
C MET A 563 8.75 25.49 -43.51
N GLU A 564 9.53 26.54 -43.76
CA GLU A 564 10.89 26.69 -43.25
C GLU A 564 10.92 26.80 -41.72
N ILE A 565 10.03 27.61 -41.13
CA ILE A 565 9.85 27.67 -39.66
C ILE A 565 9.46 26.29 -39.09
N ARG A 566 8.64 25.53 -39.82
CA ARG A 566 8.25 24.17 -39.42
C ARG A 566 9.42 23.19 -39.53
N LEU A 567 10.29 23.33 -40.53
CA LEU A 567 11.52 22.55 -40.67
C LEU A 567 12.51 22.84 -39.53
N GLU A 568 12.68 24.11 -39.16
CA GLU A 568 13.52 24.51 -38.03
C GLU A 568 13.02 23.92 -36.70
N LYS A 569 11.70 23.93 -36.49
CA LYS A 569 11.07 23.26 -35.33
C LYS A 569 11.28 21.74 -35.34
N LEU A 570 11.36 21.11 -36.51
CA LEU A 570 11.65 19.68 -36.64
C LEU A 570 13.12 19.38 -36.33
N HIS A 571 14.06 20.22 -36.78
CA HIS A 571 15.48 20.09 -36.43
C HIS A 571 15.74 20.26 -34.93
N LYS A 572 15.16 21.29 -34.29
CA LYS A 572 15.20 21.42 -32.82
C LYS A 572 14.66 20.18 -32.08
N LYS A 573 13.69 19.49 -32.68
CA LYS A 573 13.12 18.25 -32.13
C LYS A 573 14.02 17.03 -32.38
N GLU A 574 14.74 17.00 -33.49
CA GLU A 574 15.77 16.01 -33.82
C GLU A 574 16.95 16.09 -32.85
N ASP A 575 17.46 17.29 -32.58
CA ASP A 575 18.58 17.51 -31.65
C ASP A 575 18.21 17.05 -30.24
N LYS A 576 17.00 17.40 -29.78
CA LYS A 576 16.46 16.93 -28.49
C LYS A 576 16.32 15.41 -28.43
N LEU A 577 15.98 14.74 -29.54
CA LEU A 577 15.90 13.28 -29.63
C LEU A 577 17.29 12.62 -29.57
N LYS A 578 18.31 13.23 -30.20
CA LYS A 578 19.70 12.79 -30.11
C LYS A 578 20.24 12.92 -28.68
N GLU A 579 19.95 14.03 -28.02
CA GLU A 579 20.34 14.26 -26.63
C GLU A 579 19.64 13.27 -25.66
N ASP A 580 18.33 13.06 -25.83
CA ASP A 580 17.57 12.06 -25.05
C ASP A 580 18.14 10.64 -25.26
N LYS A 581 18.58 10.31 -26.48
CA LYS A 581 19.20 9.02 -26.81
C LYS A 581 20.57 8.87 -26.15
N LEU A 582 21.44 9.88 -26.22
CA LEU A 582 22.76 9.86 -25.57
C LEU A 582 22.63 9.63 -24.06
N LYS A 583 21.68 10.33 -23.42
CA LYS A 583 21.36 10.15 -22.00
C LYS A 583 20.85 8.75 -21.69
N TYR A 584 20.02 8.16 -22.56
CA TYR A 584 19.52 6.80 -22.40
C TYR A 584 20.62 5.74 -22.59
N ASP A 585 21.50 5.94 -23.58
CA ASP A 585 22.64 5.06 -23.84
C ASP A 585 23.63 5.09 -22.67
N ASN A 586 23.92 6.27 -22.10
CA ASN A 586 24.72 6.41 -20.87
C ASN A 586 24.08 5.71 -19.66
N TYR A 587 22.76 5.86 -19.50
CA TYR A 587 22.03 5.13 -18.45
C TYR A 587 22.11 3.61 -18.63
N LEU A 588 22.07 3.09 -19.88
CA LEU A 588 22.26 1.66 -20.13
C LEU A 588 23.67 1.17 -19.80
N ILE A 589 24.69 1.99 -20.03
CA ILE A 589 26.08 1.70 -19.65
C ILE A 589 26.18 1.61 -18.12
N GLU A 590 25.68 2.62 -17.40
CA GLU A 590 25.66 2.64 -15.93
C GLU A 590 24.95 1.40 -15.35
N VAL A 591 23.79 1.03 -15.91
CA VAL A 591 23.05 -0.18 -15.51
C VAL A 591 23.84 -1.46 -15.80
N LYS A 592 24.57 -1.54 -16.92
CA LYS A 592 25.41 -2.71 -17.25
C LYS A 592 26.58 -2.84 -16.27
N GLU A 593 27.24 -1.73 -15.93
CA GLU A 593 28.34 -1.71 -14.96
C GLU A 593 27.86 -2.13 -13.56
N LEU A 594 26.71 -1.60 -13.12
CA LEU A 594 26.09 -2.00 -11.86
C LEU A 594 25.75 -3.50 -11.84
N ARG A 595 25.15 -4.03 -12.91
CA ARG A 595 24.87 -5.47 -13.03
C ARG A 595 26.14 -6.33 -13.05
N ALA A 596 27.23 -5.86 -13.65
CA ALA A 596 28.49 -6.58 -13.67
C ALA A 596 29.12 -6.64 -12.28
N LYS A 597 29.09 -5.53 -11.53
CA LYS A 597 29.51 -5.46 -10.13
C LYS A 597 28.68 -6.38 -9.23
N ASP A 598 27.35 -6.32 -9.33
CA ASP A 598 26.44 -7.18 -8.57
C ASP A 598 26.66 -8.67 -8.86
N LYS A 599 26.86 -9.03 -10.13
CA LYS A 599 27.12 -10.42 -10.53
C LYS A 599 28.46 -10.91 -9.98
N ALA A 600 29.49 -10.06 -9.98
CA ALA A 600 30.78 -10.36 -9.38
C ALA A 600 30.68 -10.51 -7.85
N GLU A 601 29.91 -9.66 -7.17
CA GLU A 601 29.68 -9.72 -5.73
C GLU A 601 28.86 -10.97 -5.34
N ALA A 602 27.83 -11.32 -6.12
CA ALA A 602 27.07 -12.55 -5.94
C ALA A 602 27.92 -13.81 -6.18
N LEU A 603 28.83 -13.79 -7.15
CA LEU A 603 29.80 -14.86 -7.39
C LEU A 603 30.78 -14.99 -6.21
N LYS A 604 31.32 -13.87 -5.70
CA LYS A 604 32.16 -13.86 -4.49
C LYS A 604 31.44 -14.46 -3.29
N LEU A 605 30.21 -14.01 -2.99
CA LEU A 605 29.38 -14.56 -1.91
C LEU A 605 29.08 -16.05 -2.07
N LYS A 606 28.89 -16.51 -3.31
CA LYS A 606 28.66 -17.93 -3.60
C LYS A 606 29.94 -18.76 -3.42
N GLN A 607 31.09 -18.20 -3.80
CA GLN A 607 32.41 -18.78 -3.58
C GLN A 607 32.71 -18.86 -2.08
N GLU A 608 32.57 -17.77 -1.33
CA GLU A 608 32.73 -17.72 0.12
C GLU A 608 31.82 -18.72 0.84
N LYS A 609 30.54 -18.83 0.45
CA LYS A 609 29.64 -19.86 1.01
C LYS A 609 30.07 -21.28 0.67
N SER A 610 30.60 -21.51 -0.53
CA SER A 610 31.11 -22.82 -0.95
C SER A 610 32.38 -23.18 -0.17
N ASP A 611 33.32 -22.24 -0.04
CA ASP A 611 34.58 -22.40 0.66
C ASP A 611 34.35 -22.58 2.16
N HIS A 612 33.45 -21.80 2.75
CA HIS A 612 33.03 -21.97 4.14
C HIS A 612 32.34 -23.33 4.37
N LYS A 613 31.52 -23.80 3.43
CA LYS A 613 30.89 -25.13 3.50
C LYS A 613 31.92 -26.25 3.40
N LYS A 614 32.93 -26.12 2.54
CA LYS A 614 34.07 -27.06 2.46
C LYS A 614 34.86 -27.05 3.77
N MET A 615 35.25 -25.88 4.26
CA MET A 615 35.95 -25.72 5.53
C MET A 615 35.18 -26.36 6.70
N ILE A 616 33.85 -26.16 6.79
CA ILE A 616 33.03 -26.80 7.83
C ILE A 616 33.00 -28.33 7.67
N ASN A 617 32.94 -28.84 6.44
CA ASN A 617 32.95 -30.29 6.21
C ASN A 617 34.32 -30.91 6.55
N ASP A 618 35.42 -30.23 6.22
CA ASP A 618 36.79 -30.64 6.55
C ASP A 618 37.06 -30.56 8.06
N LEU A 619 36.46 -29.58 8.75
CA LEU A 619 36.51 -29.52 10.21
C LEU A 619 35.70 -30.64 10.86
N LYS A 620 34.57 -31.04 10.27
CA LYS A 620 33.71 -32.10 10.80
C LYS A 620 34.28 -33.51 10.61
N SER A 621 35.16 -33.72 9.63
CA SER A 621 35.83 -35.01 9.42
C SER A 621 36.93 -35.28 10.45
N ASP A 622 37.41 -34.24 11.14
CA ASP A 622 38.39 -34.34 12.24
C ASP A 622 37.71 -34.00 13.60
N PRO A 623 37.41 -35.01 14.44
CA PRO A 623 36.67 -34.82 15.70
C PRO A 623 37.34 -33.85 16.68
N ILE A 624 38.67 -33.76 16.66
CA ILE A 624 39.45 -32.91 17.58
C ILE A 624 39.33 -31.45 17.14
N LYS A 625 39.58 -31.16 15.85
CA LYS A 625 39.45 -29.81 15.29
C LYS A 625 38.02 -29.28 15.35
N TRP A 626 37.01 -30.15 15.19
CA TRP A 626 35.61 -29.75 15.34
C TRP A 626 35.28 -29.29 16.76
N LYS A 627 35.87 -29.94 17.76
CA LYS A 627 35.67 -29.60 19.17
C LYS A 627 36.33 -28.25 19.50
N GLU A 628 37.57 -28.04 19.06
CA GLU A 628 38.28 -26.76 19.21
C GLU A 628 37.56 -25.60 18.52
N TYR A 629 37.06 -25.82 17.29
CA TYR A 629 36.30 -24.82 16.55
C TYR A 629 35.01 -24.41 17.28
N LYS A 630 34.28 -25.37 17.86
CA LYS A 630 33.08 -25.11 18.67
C LYS A 630 33.40 -24.32 19.94
N GLU A 631 34.51 -24.63 20.61
CA GLU A 631 34.93 -23.88 21.80
C GLU A 631 35.34 -22.45 21.46
N LYS A 632 36.03 -22.24 20.33
CA LYS A 632 36.41 -20.90 19.85
C LYS A 632 35.19 -20.03 19.53
N ILE A 633 34.18 -20.56 18.84
CA ILE A 633 32.91 -19.85 18.59
C ILE A 633 32.20 -19.51 19.91
N LYS A 634 32.22 -20.43 20.88
CA LYS A 634 31.58 -20.24 22.19
C LYS A 634 32.31 -19.21 23.07
N GLN A 635 33.61 -18.99 22.85
CA GLN A 635 34.37 -17.91 23.47
C GLN A 635 34.10 -16.55 22.79
N GLU A 636 34.08 -16.50 21.46
CA GLU A 636 33.78 -15.26 20.70
C GLU A 636 32.33 -14.78 20.89
N SER A 637 31.38 -15.69 21.12
CA SER A 637 29.99 -15.33 21.42
C SER A 637 29.78 -14.84 22.87
N LYS A 638 30.78 -14.98 23.74
CA LYS A 638 30.76 -14.46 25.12
C LYS A 638 31.49 -13.11 25.24
N SER A 639 32.26 -12.70 24.22
CA SER A 639 32.98 -11.42 24.19
C SER A 639 32.31 -10.35 23.32
N LYS A 640 31.15 -10.64 22.74
CA LYS A 640 30.25 -9.71 22.05
C LYS A 640 28.94 -9.69 22.81
#